data_AF-A0A7L3FTU9-F1
#
_entry.id   AF-A0A7L3FTU9-F1
#
_cell.length_a   1.000
_cell.length_b   1.000
_cell.length_c   1.000
_cell.angle_alpha   90.00
_cell.angle_beta   90.00
_cell.angle_gamma   90.00
#
_symmetry.space_group_name_H-M   'P 1'
#
loop_
_entity.id
_entity.type
_entity.pdbx_description
1 polymer ?
#
loop_
_entity_poly.entity_id
_entity_poly.type
_entity_poly.pdbx_seq_one_letter_code
_entity_poly.pdbx_strand_id
1 'polypeptide(L)'
;EGIPLGNSDADRQLLEAAKAGDVDTVKKLCTVQSVNCRDIEGRQSTPLHFAAGYNRVSVVEYLLQHGADVHAKDKGGLVPLHNACSYGHYEVAELLVKHGAVVNVADLWKFTPLHEAAAKGKYEICKLLLQHGADPTKKNRDGNTPLDLVKDGDTDIQDLLRGDAALLDAAKKGCLARVKKLCSPDNVNCRDTQGRHSTPLHLAAGYNNLEVAEYLLQHGADVNAQDKGGLIPLHNAASYGHVDVAALLIKYNACVNATDKWAFTPLHEAAQKGRTQLCALLLAHGADPTLKNQEGQTPLDLVTADDVSALLTAAMPPSALPTCYKPQVISVSQTASSTADSLSSVPSSPSSLSAASSLDNLSGSFSELPSVVGANSAEGTTVLEKKEVSGVDFSINQFVRNLGLEHLIDIFEREQITLDVLVEMGHKELKEIGINAYGHRHKIIKGVERLISGQQGLNPYLTLNTSGSGTILIDLSTEDKEFQSVEEEMQSTVREHRDGGHAGGVFNRYNILKIQKVCNKKLWERYTHRRKEVSEENHNHANERMLFHGSPFVNAIIHKGFDERHAYIGGMFGAGIYFAENSSKSNQYVYGIGGGTGCPIHKDRSCYVCHRQLLFCRVTLGKSFLQFSAMKMAHSPPGHHSVTGRPSVNGLALAEYVIYRGEQAYPEYLITYQIMKPEATTE
;
A
#
# COMPACT_ATOMS: atom_id res chain seq x y z
N GLU A 1 -49.29 -68.56 -17.02
CA GLU A 1 -49.97 -67.49 -16.27
C GLU A 1 -48.92 -66.77 -15.43
N GLY A 2 -48.62 -65.52 -15.74
CA GLY A 2 -47.62 -64.72 -15.01
C GLY A 2 -48.28 -63.43 -14.56
N ILE A 3 -48.80 -63.41 -13.33
CA ILE A 3 -49.39 -62.23 -12.71
C ILE A 3 -48.27 -61.20 -12.55
N PRO A 4 -48.43 -59.94 -13.01
CA PRO A 4 -47.46 -58.90 -12.70
C PRO A 4 -47.51 -58.66 -11.19
N LEU A 5 -46.41 -58.97 -10.49
CA LEU A 5 -46.26 -58.81 -9.04
C LEU A 5 -46.34 -57.32 -8.69
N GLY A 6 -47.56 -56.82 -8.51
CA GLY A 6 -47.89 -55.52 -7.92
C GLY A 6 -47.36 -55.41 -6.47
N ASN A 7 -47.13 -54.20 -5.96
CA ASN A 7 -46.90 -54.02 -4.52
C ASN A 7 -48.11 -54.57 -3.78
N SER A 8 -47.89 -55.28 -2.66
CA SER A 8 -49.01 -55.61 -1.79
C SER A 8 -49.65 -54.31 -1.27
N ASP A 9 -50.95 -54.32 -0.99
CA ASP A 9 -51.63 -53.15 -0.42
C ASP A 9 -50.94 -52.67 0.88
N ALA A 10 -50.38 -53.59 1.65
CA ALA A 10 -49.60 -53.28 2.84
C ALA A 10 -48.29 -52.54 2.53
N ASP A 11 -47.55 -52.95 1.50
CA ASP A 11 -46.32 -52.25 1.08
C ASP A 11 -46.63 -50.85 0.58
N ARG A 12 -47.70 -50.69 -0.21
CA ARG A 12 -48.14 -49.38 -0.70
C ARG A 12 -48.52 -48.44 0.46
N GLN A 13 -49.25 -48.96 1.46
CA GLN A 13 -49.59 -48.19 2.66
C GLN A 13 -48.35 -47.85 3.50
N LEU A 14 -47.38 -48.76 3.63
CA LEU A 14 -46.13 -48.50 4.34
C LEU A 14 -45.30 -47.42 3.65
N LEU A 15 -45.17 -47.45 2.32
CA LEU A 15 -44.45 -46.44 1.55
C LEU A 15 -45.10 -45.06 1.69
N GLU A 16 -46.43 -44.97 1.59
CA GLU A 16 -47.16 -43.72 1.78
C GLU A 16 -47.10 -43.22 3.23
N ALA A 17 -47.20 -44.10 4.23
CA ALA A 17 -47.03 -43.74 5.63
C ALA A 17 -45.62 -43.19 5.91
N ALA A 18 -44.59 -43.83 5.34
CA ALA A 18 -43.21 -43.38 5.48
C ALA A 18 -42.96 -42.01 4.83
N LYS A 19 -43.60 -41.75 3.68
CA LYS A 19 -43.58 -40.45 2.99
C LYS A 19 -44.36 -39.37 3.75
N ALA A 20 -45.53 -39.71 4.28
CA ALA A 20 -46.39 -38.81 5.04
C ALA A 20 -45.79 -38.45 6.42
N GLY A 21 -44.96 -39.34 6.98
CA GLY A 21 -44.43 -39.19 8.33
C GLY A 21 -45.35 -39.79 9.40
N ASP A 22 -46.26 -40.69 9.03
CA ASP A 22 -47.17 -41.36 9.96
C ASP A 22 -46.43 -42.51 10.67
N VAL A 23 -45.76 -42.17 11.77
CA VAL A 23 -44.94 -43.08 12.56
C VAL A 23 -45.77 -44.25 13.10
N ASP A 24 -47.03 -44.03 13.46
CA ASP A 24 -47.88 -45.07 14.06
C ASP A 24 -48.29 -46.11 13.02
N THR A 25 -48.66 -45.68 11.81
CA THR A 25 -48.93 -46.58 10.71
C THR A 25 -47.66 -47.31 10.26
N VAL A 26 -46.51 -46.62 10.21
CA VAL A 26 -45.22 -47.28 9.93
C VAL A 26 -44.92 -48.35 10.98
N LYS A 27 -45.07 -48.06 12.28
CA LYS A 27 -44.88 -49.03 13.36
C LYS A 27 -45.77 -50.25 13.22
N LYS A 28 -47.03 -50.05 12.82
CA LYS A 28 -48.01 -51.12 12.64
C LYS A 28 -47.72 -52.01 11.42
N LEU A 29 -47.23 -51.44 10.32
CA LEU A 29 -47.08 -52.15 9.03
C LEU A 29 -45.63 -52.62 8.75
N CYS A 30 -44.64 -52.03 9.40
CA CYS A 30 -43.23 -52.35 9.19
C CYS A 30 -42.87 -53.68 9.86
N THR A 31 -42.44 -54.63 9.04
CA THR A 31 -41.95 -55.95 9.47
C THR A 31 -40.55 -56.17 8.92
N VAL A 32 -39.85 -57.20 9.39
CA VAL A 32 -38.52 -57.60 8.86
C VAL A 32 -38.56 -57.86 7.34
N GLN A 33 -39.70 -58.29 6.81
CA GLN A 33 -39.88 -58.58 5.37
C GLN A 33 -40.27 -57.33 4.57
N SER A 34 -41.01 -56.39 5.16
CA SER A 34 -41.55 -55.21 4.46
C SER A 34 -40.73 -53.92 4.65
N VAL A 35 -39.82 -53.85 5.63
CA VAL A 35 -39.01 -52.64 5.92
C VAL A 35 -38.20 -52.14 4.72
N ASN A 36 -37.82 -53.06 3.82
CA ASN A 36 -37.09 -52.79 2.58
C ASN A 36 -37.92 -53.06 1.32
N CYS A 37 -39.25 -53.01 1.42
CA CYS A 37 -40.12 -53.09 0.24
C CYS A 37 -39.80 -51.95 -0.74
N ARG A 38 -40.16 -52.12 -2.02
CA ARG A 38 -39.83 -51.17 -3.07
C ARG A 38 -41.09 -50.66 -3.74
N ASP A 39 -41.09 -49.39 -4.13
CA ASP A 39 -42.09 -48.80 -5.02
C ASP A 39 -41.87 -49.29 -6.46
N ILE A 40 -42.42 -50.45 -6.82
CA ILE A 40 -42.19 -51.07 -8.15
C ILE A 40 -42.76 -50.24 -9.31
N GLU A 41 -43.79 -49.43 -9.06
CA GLU A 41 -44.49 -48.65 -10.08
C GLU A 41 -43.77 -47.33 -10.38
N GLY A 42 -43.06 -46.78 -9.38
CA GLY A 42 -42.28 -45.55 -9.51
C GLY A 42 -40.77 -45.77 -9.61
N ARG A 43 -40.05 -45.21 -8.64
CA ARG A 43 -38.57 -45.15 -8.67
C ARG A 43 -37.89 -46.37 -8.03
N GLN A 44 -38.62 -47.41 -7.64
CA GLN A 44 -38.11 -48.50 -6.82
C GLN A 44 -37.51 -48.03 -5.49
N SER A 45 -38.01 -46.88 -4.99
CA SER A 45 -37.65 -46.31 -3.69
C SER A 45 -38.12 -47.22 -2.55
N THR A 46 -37.34 -47.31 -1.48
CA THR A 46 -37.74 -47.96 -0.22
C THR A 46 -38.46 -47.00 0.73
N PRO A 47 -39.12 -47.47 1.81
CA PRO A 47 -39.67 -46.59 2.84
C PRO A 47 -38.62 -45.58 3.37
N LEU A 48 -37.38 -46.02 3.53
CA LEU A 48 -36.27 -45.16 3.97
C LEU A 48 -35.94 -44.05 2.97
N HIS A 49 -36.02 -44.32 1.65
CA HIS A 49 -35.83 -43.28 0.63
C HIS A 49 -36.89 -42.18 0.72
N PHE A 50 -38.15 -42.56 0.93
CA PHE A 50 -39.25 -41.61 1.09
C PHE A 50 -39.11 -40.84 2.40
N ALA A 51 -38.97 -41.52 3.52
CA ALA A 51 -38.80 -40.87 4.82
C ALA A 51 -37.61 -39.90 4.81
N ALA A 52 -36.50 -40.28 4.17
CA ALA A 52 -35.32 -39.43 4.06
C ALA A 52 -35.57 -38.20 3.16
N GLY A 53 -36.16 -38.38 1.97
CA GLY A 53 -36.42 -37.28 1.04
C GLY A 53 -37.48 -36.28 1.49
N TYR A 54 -38.37 -36.68 2.41
CA TYR A 54 -39.47 -35.86 2.93
C TYR A 54 -39.26 -35.39 4.38
N ASN A 55 -38.04 -35.49 4.91
CA ASN A 55 -37.65 -35.04 6.25
C ASN A 55 -38.47 -35.67 7.39
N ARG A 56 -38.70 -36.98 7.34
CA ARG A 56 -39.47 -37.69 8.37
C ARG A 56 -38.54 -38.29 9.41
N VAL A 57 -37.89 -37.46 10.22
CA VAL A 57 -36.82 -37.85 11.16
C VAL A 57 -37.22 -39.05 12.03
N SER A 58 -38.37 -39.01 12.70
CA SER A 58 -38.83 -40.10 13.58
C SER A 58 -39.13 -41.40 12.82
N VAL A 59 -39.58 -41.30 11.56
CA VAL A 59 -39.77 -42.48 10.70
C VAL A 59 -38.42 -43.04 10.27
N VAL A 60 -37.46 -42.20 9.87
CA VAL A 60 -36.10 -42.60 9.50
C VAL A 60 -35.44 -43.34 10.67
N GLU A 61 -35.50 -42.78 11.87
CA GLU A 61 -34.96 -43.41 13.08
C GLU A 61 -35.59 -44.78 13.34
N TYR A 62 -36.93 -44.87 13.30
CA TYR A 62 -37.62 -46.14 13.48
C TYR A 62 -37.22 -47.18 12.42
N LEU A 63 -37.22 -46.80 11.14
CA LEU A 63 -36.87 -47.69 10.04
C LEU A 63 -35.44 -48.22 10.18
N LEU A 64 -34.46 -47.36 10.50
CA LEU A 64 -33.07 -47.76 10.69
C LEU A 64 -32.89 -48.73 11.87
N GLN A 65 -33.60 -48.50 12.98
CA GLN A 65 -33.60 -49.41 14.14
C GLN A 65 -34.20 -50.79 13.81
N HIS A 66 -35.07 -50.88 12.80
CA HIS A 66 -35.79 -52.10 12.41
C HIS A 66 -35.24 -52.74 11.12
N GLY A 67 -33.99 -52.44 10.76
CA GLY A 67 -33.28 -53.14 9.69
C GLY A 67 -33.50 -52.57 8.28
N ALA A 68 -33.90 -51.30 8.16
CA ALA A 68 -33.89 -50.62 6.87
C ALA A 68 -32.45 -50.53 6.33
N ASP A 69 -32.27 -50.92 5.07
CA ASP A 69 -30.98 -50.89 4.38
C ASP A 69 -30.64 -49.45 3.97
N VAL A 70 -29.68 -48.86 4.67
CA VAL A 70 -29.15 -47.53 4.41
C VAL A 70 -28.42 -47.43 3.06
N HIS A 71 -28.05 -48.56 2.46
CA HIS A 71 -27.37 -48.65 1.17
C HIS A 71 -28.30 -49.06 0.02
N ALA A 72 -29.60 -49.22 0.28
CA ALA A 72 -30.57 -49.60 -0.73
C ALA A 72 -30.50 -48.63 -1.91
N LYS A 73 -30.46 -49.18 -3.13
CA LYS A 73 -30.45 -48.37 -4.36
C LYS A 73 -31.82 -48.37 -5.02
N ASP A 74 -32.28 -47.17 -5.37
CA ASP A 74 -33.44 -46.96 -6.23
C ASP A 74 -33.10 -47.25 -7.71
N LYS A 75 -34.06 -47.04 -8.62
CA LYS A 75 -33.92 -47.26 -10.06
C LYS A 75 -32.81 -46.42 -10.70
N GLY A 76 -32.51 -45.24 -10.16
CA GLY A 76 -31.43 -44.35 -10.60
C GLY A 76 -30.08 -44.66 -9.93
N GLY A 77 -30.04 -45.64 -9.03
CA GLY A 77 -28.85 -45.95 -8.24
C GLY A 77 -28.66 -45.03 -7.03
N LEU A 78 -29.62 -44.15 -6.75
CA LEU A 78 -29.60 -43.28 -5.57
C LEU A 78 -29.81 -44.12 -4.32
N VAL A 79 -29.20 -43.68 -3.22
CA VAL A 79 -29.42 -44.21 -1.86
C VAL A 79 -30.17 -43.15 -1.03
N PRO A 80 -30.76 -43.49 0.13
CA PRO A 80 -31.51 -42.52 0.94
C PRO A 80 -30.74 -41.24 1.29
N LEU A 81 -29.42 -41.34 1.45
CA LEU A 81 -28.55 -40.17 1.70
C LEU A 81 -28.58 -39.16 0.55
N HIS A 82 -28.64 -39.58 -0.71
CA HIS A 82 -28.76 -38.64 -1.84
C HIS A 82 -30.04 -37.80 -1.73
N ASN A 83 -31.17 -38.43 -1.40
CA ASN A 83 -32.45 -37.73 -1.25
C ASN A 83 -32.39 -36.71 -0.12
N ALA A 84 -31.88 -37.09 1.06
CA ALA A 84 -31.72 -36.18 2.19
C ALA A 84 -30.82 -34.97 1.82
N CYS A 85 -29.71 -35.23 1.14
CA CYS A 85 -28.76 -34.20 0.73
C CYS A 85 -29.32 -33.25 -0.33
N SER A 86 -30.01 -33.76 -1.36
CA SER A 86 -30.57 -32.95 -2.45
C SER A 86 -31.62 -31.96 -1.94
N TYR A 87 -32.44 -32.37 -0.96
CA TYR A 87 -33.48 -31.50 -0.40
C TYR A 87 -33.02 -30.65 0.79
N GLY A 88 -31.88 -30.98 1.43
CA GLY A 88 -31.30 -30.19 2.50
C GLY A 88 -31.72 -30.61 3.91
N HIS A 89 -32.04 -31.87 4.11
CA HIS A 89 -32.54 -32.39 5.39
C HIS A 89 -31.38 -32.80 6.30
N TYR A 90 -30.83 -31.83 7.04
CA TYR A 90 -29.60 -32.00 7.83
C TYR A 90 -29.69 -33.14 8.85
N GLU A 91 -30.71 -33.11 9.71
CA GLU A 91 -30.89 -34.11 10.77
C GLU A 91 -31.00 -35.54 10.20
N VAL A 92 -31.75 -35.70 9.11
CA VAL A 92 -31.85 -36.98 8.40
C VAL A 92 -30.51 -37.39 7.81
N ALA A 93 -29.80 -36.49 7.13
CA ALA A 93 -28.51 -36.80 6.53
C ALA A 93 -27.48 -37.23 7.59
N GLU A 94 -27.43 -36.53 8.73
CA GLU A 94 -26.56 -36.88 9.84
C GLU A 94 -26.92 -38.25 10.44
N LEU A 95 -28.21 -38.53 10.63
CA LEU A 95 -28.69 -39.82 11.13
C LEU A 95 -28.31 -40.97 10.18
N LEU A 96 -28.49 -40.79 8.87
CA LEU A 96 -28.09 -41.78 7.87
C LEU A 96 -26.57 -42.05 7.91
N VAL A 97 -25.75 -41.01 8.03
CA VAL A 97 -24.29 -41.14 8.14
C VAL A 97 -23.89 -41.85 9.44
N LYS A 98 -24.53 -41.52 10.57
CA LYS A 98 -24.34 -42.22 11.86
C LYS A 98 -24.68 -43.70 11.78
N HIS A 99 -25.67 -44.07 10.97
CA HIS A 99 -26.04 -45.46 10.68
C HIS A 99 -25.24 -46.10 9.53
N GLY A 100 -24.11 -45.50 9.15
CA GLY A 100 -23.13 -46.12 8.24
C GLY A 100 -23.31 -45.79 6.76
N ALA A 101 -24.17 -44.84 6.38
CA ALA A 101 -24.30 -44.42 4.99
C ALA A 101 -22.94 -44.00 4.39
N VAL A 102 -22.58 -44.57 3.24
CA VAL A 102 -21.32 -44.24 2.55
C VAL A 102 -21.44 -42.87 1.90
N VAL A 103 -20.78 -41.84 2.45
CA VAL A 103 -20.84 -40.44 1.96
C VAL A 103 -20.36 -40.25 0.51
N ASN A 104 -19.53 -41.17 0.04
CA ASN A 104 -18.87 -41.16 -1.26
C ASN A 104 -19.50 -42.14 -2.27
N VAL A 105 -20.67 -42.69 -1.93
CA VAL A 105 -21.49 -43.54 -2.81
C VAL A 105 -21.82 -42.80 -4.09
N ALA A 106 -21.86 -43.52 -5.20
CA ALA A 106 -22.15 -42.97 -6.51
C ALA A 106 -23.40 -43.63 -7.09
N ASP A 107 -24.29 -42.82 -7.65
CA ASP A 107 -25.46 -43.28 -8.40
C ASP A 107 -25.06 -43.83 -9.78
N LEU A 108 -26.03 -44.12 -10.65
CA LEU A 108 -25.73 -44.61 -12.00
C LEU A 108 -24.94 -43.61 -12.86
N TRP A 109 -25.09 -42.30 -12.61
CA TRP A 109 -24.38 -41.21 -13.29
C TRP A 109 -23.13 -40.72 -12.55
N LYS A 110 -22.70 -41.46 -11.53
CA LYS A 110 -21.56 -41.14 -10.66
C LYS A 110 -21.74 -39.85 -9.85
N PHE A 111 -22.97 -39.36 -9.68
CA PHE A 111 -23.25 -38.32 -8.70
C PHE A 111 -23.09 -38.91 -7.30
N THR A 112 -22.43 -38.16 -6.43
CA THR A 112 -22.35 -38.46 -5.00
C THR A 112 -23.34 -37.58 -4.23
N PRO A 113 -23.66 -37.90 -2.96
CA PRO A 113 -24.44 -37.02 -2.11
C PRO A 113 -23.90 -35.58 -2.04
N LEU A 114 -22.57 -35.41 -2.14
CA LEU A 114 -21.94 -34.08 -2.17
C LEU A 114 -22.23 -33.32 -3.47
N HIS A 115 -22.32 -34.00 -4.61
CA HIS A 115 -22.77 -33.37 -5.86
C HIS A 115 -24.20 -32.85 -5.74
N GLU A 116 -25.11 -33.67 -5.19
CA GLU A 116 -26.52 -33.30 -4.97
C GLU A 116 -26.65 -32.06 -4.07
N ALA A 117 -25.95 -32.07 -2.93
CA ALA A 117 -25.95 -30.96 -1.99
C ALA A 117 -25.39 -29.68 -2.62
N ALA A 118 -24.26 -29.77 -3.33
CA ALA A 118 -23.59 -28.63 -3.96
C ALA A 118 -24.46 -28.01 -5.07
N ALA A 119 -25.01 -28.84 -5.98
CA ALA A 119 -25.88 -28.40 -7.07
C ALA A 119 -27.19 -27.73 -6.58
N LYS A 120 -27.61 -28.04 -5.35
CA LYS A 120 -28.84 -27.53 -4.73
C LYS A 120 -28.58 -26.42 -3.69
N GLY A 121 -27.34 -25.96 -3.54
CA GLY A 121 -27.00 -24.85 -2.65
C GLY A 121 -27.10 -25.20 -1.16
N LYS A 122 -26.89 -26.45 -0.76
CA LYS A 122 -27.09 -26.93 0.62
C LYS A 122 -25.80 -26.86 1.44
N TYR A 123 -25.42 -25.65 1.86
CA TYR A 123 -24.16 -25.40 2.58
C TYR A 123 -23.91 -26.32 3.79
N GLU A 124 -24.86 -26.40 4.73
CA GLU A 124 -24.69 -27.22 5.95
C GLU A 124 -24.57 -28.72 5.65
N ILE A 125 -25.23 -29.19 4.58
CA ILE A 125 -25.07 -30.58 4.12
C ILE A 125 -23.69 -30.81 3.53
N CYS A 126 -23.21 -29.89 2.66
CA CYS A 126 -21.86 -30.00 2.11
C CYS A 126 -20.82 -30.07 3.23
N LYS A 127 -20.98 -29.24 4.26
CA LYS A 127 -20.09 -29.20 5.43
C LYS A 127 -20.12 -30.52 6.20
N LEU A 128 -21.32 -31.03 6.51
CA LEU A 128 -21.51 -32.33 7.16
C LEU A 128 -20.83 -33.46 6.36
N LEU A 129 -21.06 -33.52 5.05
CA LEU A 129 -20.49 -34.57 4.20
C LEU A 129 -18.96 -34.51 4.17
N LEU A 130 -18.37 -33.31 4.05
CA LEU A 130 -16.91 -33.13 4.09
C LEU A 130 -16.32 -33.55 5.44
N GLN A 131 -16.97 -33.22 6.56
CA GLN A 131 -16.56 -33.67 7.91
C GLN A 131 -16.53 -35.20 8.03
N HIS A 132 -17.39 -35.90 7.31
CA HIS A 132 -17.44 -37.36 7.25
C HIS A 132 -16.63 -37.97 6.09
N GLY A 133 -15.75 -37.18 5.45
CA GLY A 133 -14.80 -37.68 4.46
C GLY A 133 -15.34 -37.76 3.02
N ALA A 134 -16.39 -37.00 2.68
CA ALA A 134 -16.78 -36.84 1.29
C ALA A 134 -15.65 -36.21 0.47
N ASP A 135 -15.41 -36.72 -0.73
CA ASP A 135 -14.33 -36.28 -1.61
C ASP A 135 -14.87 -35.23 -2.62
N PRO A 136 -14.47 -33.94 -2.49
CA PRO A 136 -14.91 -32.87 -3.38
C PRO A 136 -14.26 -32.92 -4.77
N THR A 137 -13.34 -33.85 -5.03
CA THR A 137 -12.64 -33.99 -6.31
C THR A 137 -13.23 -35.08 -7.21
N LYS A 138 -14.17 -35.89 -6.69
CA LYS A 138 -14.84 -36.92 -7.47
C LYS A 138 -15.60 -36.33 -8.65
N LYS A 139 -15.44 -36.94 -9.82
CA LYS A 139 -16.14 -36.54 -11.04
C LYS A 139 -17.33 -37.43 -11.33
N ASN A 140 -18.45 -36.81 -11.71
CA ASN A 140 -19.59 -37.50 -12.27
C ASN A 140 -19.30 -38.02 -13.70
N ARG A 141 -20.30 -38.60 -14.38
CA ARG A 141 -20.13 -39.08 -15.77
C ARG A 141 -19.83 -37.99 -16.79
N ASP A 142 -20.25 -36.75 -16.54
CA ASP A 142 -20.00 -35.60 -17.41
C ASP A 142 -18.60 -34.99 -17.18
N GLY A 143 -17.85 -35.49 -16.19
CA GLY A 143 -16.54 -34.97 -15.81
C GLY A 143 -16.56 -33.82 -14.81
N ASN A 144 -17.74 -33.46 -14.30
CA ASN A 144 -17.95 -32.38 -13.34
C ASN A 144 -17.71 -32.88 -11.91
N THR A 145 -16.99 -32.08 -11.11
CA THR A 145 -16.89 -32.21 -9.66
C THR A 145 -18.09 -31.56 -8.96
N PRO A 146 -18.31 -31.77 -7.65
CA PRO A 146 -19.31 -31.02 -6.89
C PRO A 146 -19.15 -29.51 -7.03
N LEU A 147 -17.91 -29.00 -7.09
CA LEU A 147 -17.61 -27.58 -7.24
C LEU A 147 -18.10 -27.03 -8.58
N ASP A 148 -17.96 -27.81 -9.66
CA ASP A 148 -18.38 -27.40 -11.01
C ASP A 148 -19.90 -27.29 -11.16
N LEU A 149 -20.66 -27.89 -10.24
CA LEU A 149 -22.13 -27.85 -10.22
C LEU A 149 -22.70 -26.73 -9.33
N VAL A 150 -21.85 -26.03 -8.59
CA VAL A 150 -22.28 -24.92 -7.71
C VAL A 150 -22.78 -23.76 -8.56
N LYS A 151 -23.92 -23.17 -8.20
CA LYS A 151 -24.48 -22.02 -8.92
C LYS A 151 -23.59 -20.79 -8.79
N ASP A 152 -23.58 -19.97 -9.84
CA ASP A 152 -22.94 -18.66 -9.80
C ASP A 152 -23.54 -17.81 -8.68
N GLY A 153 -22.69 -17.33 -7.76
CA GLY A 153 -23.08 -16.54 -6.59
C GLY A 153 -23.03 -17.26 -5.25
N ASP A 154 -23.04 -18.61 -5.22
CA ASP A 154 -22.96 -19.38 -3.97
C ASP A 154 -21.50 -19.48 -3.46
N THR A 155 -20.88 -18.33 -3.18
CA THR A 155 -19.46 -18.21 -2.82
C THR A 155 -19.07 -19.04 -1.62
N ASP A 156 -19.97 -19.20 -0.65
CA ASP A 156 -19.70 -19.94 0.58
C ASP A 156 -19.52 -21.43 0.34
N ILE A 157 -20.30 -22.00 -0.58
CA ILE A 157 -20.16 -23.41 -0.98
C ILE A 157 -18.91 -23.58 -1.84
N GLN A 158 -18.64 -22.63 -2.75
CA GLN A 158 -17.41 -22.67 -3.54
C GLN A 158 -16.16 -22.65 -2.65
N ASP A 159 -16.15 -21.78 -1.64
CA ASP A 159 -15.02 -21.66 -0.72
C ASP A 159 -14.89 -22.90 0.17
N LEU A 160 -16.02 -23.44 0.67
CA LEU A 160 -16.05 -24.69 1.43
C LEU A 160 -15.49 -25.87 0.63
N LEU A 161 -15.89 -26.03 -0.63
CA LEU A 161 -15.45 -27.14 -1.48
C LEU A 161 -14.00 -27.00 -1.96
N ARG A 162 -13.50 -25.76 -2.09
CA ARG A 162 -12.08 -25.49 -2.40
C ARG A 162 -11.16 -25.71 -1.20
N GLY A 163 -11.67 -25.58 0.03
CA GLY A 163 -10.89 -25.69 1.26
C GLY A 163 -9.73 -24.69 1.29
N ASP A 164 -8.52 -25.18 1.57
CA ASP A 164 -7.30 -24.37 1.67
C ASP A 164 -7.01 -23.54 0.42
N ALA A 165 -7.39 -24.03 -0.77
CA ALA A 165 -7.23 -23.28 -2.02
C ALA A 165 -8.04 -21.97 -2.02
N ALA A 166 -9.17 -21.91 -1.30
CA ALA A 166 -9.94 -20.69 -1.14
C ALA A 166 -9.21 -19.65 -0.29
N LEU A 167 -8.55 -20.09 0.80
CA LEU A 167 -7.74 -19.21 1.65
C LEU A 167 -6.53 -18.66 0.88
N LEU A 168 -5.85 -19.52 0.11
CA LEU A 168 -4.73 -19.13 -0.75
C LEU A 168 -5.16 -18.09 -1.80
N ASP A 169 -6.29 -18.31 -2.49
CA ASP A 169 -6.84 -17.35 -3.46
C ASP A 169 -7.24 -16.02 -2.80
N ALA A 170 -7.90 -16.07 -1.64
CA ALA A 170 -8.28 -14.89 -0.88
C ALA A 170 -7.06 -14.07 -0.44
N ALA A 171 -6.00 -14.74 0.02
CA ALA A 171 -4.75 -14.09 0.43
C ALA A 171 -4.01 -13.46 -0.76
N LYS A 172 -4.00 -14.13 -1.92
CA LYS A 172 -3.44 -13.61 -3.17
C LYS A 172 -4.19 -12.38 -3.68
N LYS A 173 -5.53 -12.36 -3.60
CA LYS A 173 -6.38 -11.25 -4.06
C LYS A 173 -6.51 -10.11 -3.06
N GLY A 174 -5.96 -10.24 -1.85
CA GLY A 174 -6.07 -9.21 -0.82
C GLY A 174 -7.47 -9.08 -0.20
N CYS A 175 -8.31 -10.12 -0.28
CA CYS A 175 -9.69 -10.06 0.22
C CYS A 175 -9.73 -10.37 1.73
N LEU A 176 -9.43 -9.38 2.56
CA LEU A 176 -9.32 -9.54 4.02
C LEU A 176 -10.58 -10.15 4.65
N ALA A 177 -11.78 -9.74 4.21
CA ALA A 177 -13.04 -10.29 4.73
C ALA A 177 -13.16 -11.80 4.48
N ARG A 178 -12.76 -12.29 3.30
CA ARG A 178 -12.74 -13.72 2.98
C ARG A 178 -11.64 -14.45 3.77
N VAL A 179 -10.45 -13.85 3.90
CA VAL A 179 -9.36 -14.43 4.72
C VAL A 179 -9.82 -14.60 6.17
N LYS A 180 -10.46 -13.59 6.78
CA LYS A 180 -11.02 -13.66 8.14
C LYS A 180 -12.05 -14.78 8.33
N LYS A 181 -12.83 -15.08 7.28
CA LYS A 181 -13.85 -16.14 7.30
C LYS A 181 -13.24 -17.54 7.14
N LEU A 182 -12.18 -17.69 6.35
CA LEU A 182 -11.61 -18.97 5.93
C LEU A 182 -10.40 -19.40 6.76
N CYS A 183 -9.69 -18.45 7.36
CA CYS A 183 -8.50 -18.71 8.15
C CYS A 183 -8.87 -19.35 9.50
N SER A 184 -8.11 -20.37 9.86
CA SER A 184 -8.18 -21.09 11.12
C SER A 184 -6.77 -21.45 11.58
N PRO A 185 -6.56 -21.78 12.87
CA PRO A 185 -5.26 -22.23 13.36
C PRO A 185 -4.69 -23.41 12.57
N ASP A 186 -5.55 -24.31 12.07
CA ASP A 186 -5.14 -25.53 11.37
C ASP A 186 -4.68 -25.27 9.93
N ASN A 187 -5.20 -24.22 9.27
CA ASN A 187 -4.94 -23.95 7.85
C ASN A 187 -4.21 -22.64 7.55
N VAL A 188 -3.87 -21.81 8.54
CA VAL A 188 -3.14 -20.54 8.33
C VAL A 188 -1.80 -20.74 7.58
N ASN A 189 -1.19 -21.93 7.75
CA ASN A 189 0.05 -22.34 7.08
C ASN A 189 -0.19 -23.42 5.99
N CYS A 190 -1.41 -23.52 5.46
CA CYS A 190 -1.70 -24.40 4.33
C CYS A 190 -0.82 -24.09 3.13
N ARG A 191 -0.70 -25.03 2.19
CA ARG A 191 0.23 -24.92 1.07
C ARG A 191 -0.43 -25.25 -0.24
N ASP A 192 -0.10 -24.45 -1.26
CA ASP A 192 -0.50 -24.73 -2.63
C ASP A 192 0.11 -26.05 -3.11
N THR A 193 -0.73 -27.00 -3.54
CA THR A 193 -0.27 -28.33 -3.99
C THR A 193 0.18 -28.35 -5.44
N GLN A 194 -0.19 -27.37 -6.26
CA GLN A 194 0.01 -27.42 -7.72
C GLN A 194 1.16 -26.53 -8.22
N GLY A 195 1.61 -25.55 -7.43
CA GLY A 195 2.62 -24.58 -7.82
C GLY A 195 3.87 -24.61 -6.94
N ARG A 196 4.20 -23.46 -6.35
CA ARG A 196 5.44 -23.24 -5.61
C ARG A 196 5.39 -23.77 -4.18
N HIS A 197 4.33 -24.45 -3.76
CA HIS A 197 4.17 -24.86 -2.36
C HIS A 197 4.14 -23.66 -1.40
N SER A 198 3.61 -22.53 -1.88
CA SER A 198 3.49 -21.27 -1.17
C SER A 198 2.43 -21.34 -0.08
N THR A 199 2.67 -20.66 1.04
CA THR A 199 1.65 -20.43 2.09
C THR A 199 0.80 -19.19 1.78
N PRO A 200 -0.35 -18.97 2.47
CA PRO A 200 -1.11 -17.73 2.34
C PRO A 200 -0.25 -16.48 2.54
N LEU A 201 0.71 -16.52 3.48
CA LEU A 201 1.61 -15.40 3.76
C LEU A 201 2.58 -15.13 2.60
N HIS A 202 3.08 -16.15 1.90
CA HIS A 202 3.89 -15.96 0.69
C HIS A 202 3.12 -15.20 -0.40
N LEU A 203 1.84 -15.53 -0.57
CA LEU A 203 0.96 -14.92 -1.57
C LEU A 203 0.61 -13.50 -1.16
N ALA A 204 0.21 -13.26 0.09
CA ALA A 204 -0.04 -11.92 0.60
C ALA A 204 1.21 -11.03 0.45
N ALA A 205 2.39 -11.58 0.76
CA ALA A 205 3.65 -10.86 0.67
C ALA A 205 4.04 -10.51 -0.78
N GLY A 206 3.96 -11.47 -1.71
CA GLY A 206 4.33 -11.25 -3.11
C GLY A 206 3.36 -10.34 -3.89
N TYR A 207 2.10 -10.28 -3.48
CA TYR A 207 1.05 -9.48 -4.14
C TYR A 207 0.74 -8.15 -3.41
N ASN A 208 1.57 -7.75 -2.44
CA ASN A 208 1.46 -6.49 -1.70
C ASN A 208 0.16 -6.32 -0.88
N ASN A 209 -0.35 -7.40 -0.31
CA ASN A 209 -1.58 -7.38 0.50
C ASN A 209 -1.25 -7.18 1.99
N LEU A 210 -0.87 -5.96 2.37
CA LEU A 210 -0.37 -5.62 3.72
C LEU A 210 -1.33 -6.04 4.85
N GLU A 211 -2.60 -5.64 4.77
CA GLU A 211 -3.59 -5.95 5.82
C GLU A 211 -3.83 -7.46 5.97
N VAL A 212 -3.79 -8.19 4.85
CA VAL A 212 -3.90 -9.66 4.87
C VAL A 212 -2.66 -10.28 5.51
N ALA A 213 -1.46 -9.81 5.14
CA ALA A 213 -0.22 -10.30 5.73
C ALA A 213 -0.19 -10.07 7.24
N GLU A 214 -0.61 -8.89 7.70
CA GLU A 214 -0.72 -8.58 9.13
C GLU A 214 -1.70 -9.50 9.84
N TYR A 215 -2.89 -9.69 9.26
CA TYR A 215 -3.89 -10.59 9.84
C TYR A 215 -3.36 -12.03 9.94
N LEU A 216 -2.74 -12.55 8.88
CA LEU A 216 -2.17 -13.90 8.87
C LEU A 216 -1.09 -14.07 9.95
N LEU A 217 -0.19 -13.10 10.10
CA LEU A 217 0.86 -13.11 11.12
C LEU A 217 0.28 -13.08 12.54
N GLN A 218 -0.73 -12.25 12.80
CA GLN A 218 -1.44 -12.21 14.08
C GLN A 218 -2.11 -13.54 14.43
N HIS A 219 -2.43 -14.38 13.44
CA HIS A 219 -3.11 -15.66 13.60
C HIS A 219 -2.18 -16.87 13.42
N GLY A 220 -0.86 -16.67 13.57
CA GLY A 220 0.10 -17.76 13.64
C GLY A 220 0.67 -18.23 12.29
N ALA A 221 0.60 -17.40 11.25
CA ALA A 221 1.35 -17.67 10.03
C ALA A 221 2.87 -17.69 10.33
N ASP A 222 3.54 -18.74 9.88
CA ASP A 222 4.99 -18.86 9.99
C ASP A 222 5.68 -17.92 9.00
N VAL A 223 6.26 -16.85 9.54
CA VAL A 223 6.98 -15.81 8.79
C VAL A 223 8.20 -16.34 8.03
N ASN A 224 8.76 -17.47 8.46
CA ASN A 224 9.96 -18.10 7.89
C ASN A 224 9.65 -19.43 7.19
N ALA A 225 8.37 -19.73 6.94
CA ALA A 225 7.98 -20.91 6.18
C ALA A 225 8.67 -20.89 4.80
N GLN A 226 9.26 -22.00 4.40
CA GLN A 226 9.90 -22.13 3.09
C GLN A 226 8.97 -22.74 2.04
N ASP A 227 8.93 -22.12 0.86
CA ASP A 227 8.29 -22.66 -0.34
C ASP A 227 9.15 -23.78 -0.98
N LYS A 228 8.72 -24.31 -2.14
CA LYS A 228 9.42 -25.39 -2.85
C LYS A 228 10.86 -25.01 -3.24
N GLY A 229 11.14 -23.73 -3.49
CA GLY A 229 12.46 -23.19 -3.80
C GLY A 229 13.30 -22.85 -2.57
N GLY A 230 12.74 -22.98 -1.36
CA GLY A 230 13.41 -22.54 -0.13
C GLY A 230 13.18 -21.06 0.18
N LEU A 231 12.38 -20.35 -0.63
CA LEU A 231 12.08 -18.94 -0.41
C LEU A 231 11.14 -18.80 0.79
N ILE A 232 11.40 -17.80 1.63
CA ILE A 232 10.47 -17.34 2.68
C ILE A 232 9.63 -16.15 2.18
N PRO A 233 8.51 -15.77 2.83
CA PRO A 233 7.71 -14.60 2.43
C PRO A 233 8.50 -13.31 2.22
N LEU A 234 9.57 -13.08 2.98
CA LEU A 234 10.44 -11.90 2.82
C LEU A 234 11.17 -11.88 1.46
N HIS A 235 11.53 -13.03 0.88
CA HIS A 235 12.09 -13.07 -0.48
C HIS A 235 11.08 -12.58 -1.51
N ASN A 236 9.82 -13.01 -1.40
CA ASN A 236 8.75 -12.57 -2.29
C ASN A 236 8.53 -11.06 -2.19
N ALA A 237 8.41 -10.52 -0.96
CA ALA A 237 8.29 -9.07 -0.76
C ALA A 237 9.51 -8.32 -1.32
N ALA A 238 10.71 -8.89 -1.16
CA ALA A 238 11.94 -8.28 -1.60
C ALA A 238 12.08 -8.21 -3.12
N SER A 239 11.81 -9.30 -3.83
CA SER A 239 11.92 -9.38 -5.30
C SER A 239 10.98 -8.37 -5.98
N TYR A 240 9.76 -8.20 -5.44
CA TYR A 240 8.77 -7.28 -6.00
C TYR A 240 8.86 -5.84 -5.46
N GLY A 241 9.65 -5.59 -4.42
CA GLY A 241 9.87 -4.24 -3.88
C GLY A 241 8.80 -3.75 -2.91
N HIS A 242 8.11 -4.65 -2.21
CA HIS A 242 7.01 -4.32 -1.29
C HIS A 242 7.54 -3.95 0.09
N VAL A 243 7.97 -2.69 0.25
CA VAL A 243 8.69 -2.19 1.44
C VAL A 243 7.88 -2.34 2.73
N ASP A 244 6.60 -1.96 2.74
CA ASP A 244 5.77 -1.99 3.95
C ASP A 244 5.52 -3.42 4.44
N VAL A 245 5.26 -4.33 3.49
CA VAL A 245 5.13 -5.76 3.78
C VAL A 245 6.44 -6.33 4.30
N ALA A 246 7.59 -5.99 3.70
CA ALA A 246 8.89 -6.44 4.17
C ALA A 246 9.19 -5.93 5.60
N ALA A 247 8.89 -4.66 5.89
CA ALA A 247 9.04 -4.09 7.23
C ALA A 247 8.14 -4.81 8.25
N LEU A 248 6.90 -5.12 7.86
CA LEU A 248 5.99 -5.92 8.67
C LEU A 248 6.55 -7.34 8.93
N LEU A 249 7.04 -8.03 7.91
CA LEU A 249 7.63 -9.36 8.05
C LEU A 249 8.84 -9.34 9.00
N ILE A 250 9.72 -8.34 8.87
CA ILE A 250 10.88 -8.14 9.76
C ILE A 250 10.42 -7.87 11.19
N LYS A 251 9.38 -7.06 11.39
CA LYS A 251 8.77 -6.80 12.71
C LYS A 251 8.28 -8.10 13.37
N TYR A 252 7.80 -9.07 12.58
CA TYR A 252 7.42 -10.40 13.04
C TYR A 252 8.55 -11.42 12.98
N ASN A 253 9.82 -10.97 13.05
CA ASN A 253 11.02 -11.83 13.14
C ASN A 253 11.29 -12.68 11.88
N ALA A 254 11.01 -12.15 10.68
CA ALA A 254 11.55 -12.71 9.45
C ALA A 254 13.09 -12.74 9.50
N CYS A 255 13.68 -13.87 9.11
CA CYS A 255 15.13 -14.01 9.01
C CYS A 255 15.64 -13.24 7.80
N VAL A 256 16.21 -12.05 8.06
CA VAL A 256 16.68 -11.10 7.03
C VAL A 256 17.76 -11.70 6.11
N ASN A 257 18.58 -12.61 6.66
CA ASN A 257 19.61 -13.36 5.92
C ASN A 257 19.20 -14.80 5.62
N ALA A 258 17.90 -15.13 5.60
CA ALA A 258 17.43 -16.44 5.18
C ALA A 258 17.94 -16.74 3.77
N THR A 259 18.36 -17.98 3.54
CA THR A 259 18.80 -18.44 2.24
C THR A 259 17.79 -19.40 1.63
N ASP A 260 17.52 -19.24 0.34
CA ASP A 260 16.82 -20.25 -0.45
C ASP A 260 17.74 -21.44 -0.80
N LYS A 261 17.28 -22.34 -1.67
CA LYS A 261 18.06 -23.52 -2.08
C LYS A 261 19.34 -23.20 -2.86
N TRP A 262 19.46 -22.00 -3.42
CA TRP A 262 20.62 -21.54 -4.18
C TRP A 262 21.44 -20.52 -3.39
N ALA A 263 21.20 -20.41 -2.08
CA ALA A 263 21.82 -19.45 -1.19
C ALA A 263 21.57 -17.98 -1.55
N PHE A 264 20.49 -17.68 -2.27
CA PHE A 264 20.02 -16.30 -2.42
C PHE A 264 19.37 -15.85 -1.12
N THR A 265 19.71 -14.63 -0.70
CA THR A 265 19.05 -13.96 0.43
C THR A 265 18.01 -12.96 -0.08
N PRO A 266 17.10 -12.44 0.77
CA PRO A 266 16.21 -11.35 0.37
C PRO A 266 16.96 -10.13 -0.18
N LEU A 267 18.19 -9.87 0.28
CA LEU A 267 19.02 -8.78 -0.24
C LEU A 267 19.51 -9.06 -1.67
N HIS A 268 19.85 -10.31 -2.01
CA HIS A 268 20.16 -10.69 -3.39
C HIS A 268 18.97 -10.43 -4.33
N GLU A 269 17.76 -10.86 -3.92
CA GLU A 269 16.53 -10.63 -4.69
C GLU A 269 16.24 -9.14 -4.89
N ALA A 270 16.32 -8.36 -3.81
CA ALA A 270 16.10 -6.92 -3.87
C ALA A 270 17.14 -6.22 -4.77
N ALA A 271 18.42 -6.61 -4.66
CA ALA A 271 19.51 -6.01 -5.42
C ALA A 271 19.41 -6.31 -6.92
N GLN A 272 19.18 -7.58 -7.26
CA GLN A 272 19.03 -8.02 -8.66
C GLN A 272 17.84 -7.33 -9.35
N LYS A 273 16.77 -7.01 -8.63
CA LYS A 273 15.58 -6.32 -9.17
C LYS A 273 15.62 -4.80 -9.03
N GLY A 274 16.74 -4.21 -8.59
CA GLY A 274 16.88 -2.76 -8.47
C GLY A 274 15.99 -2.12 -7.40
N ARG A 275 15.73 -2.82 -6.28
CA ARG A 275 14.81 -2.37 -5.22
C ARG A 275 15.53 -1.58 -4.15
N THR A 276 16.00 -0.37 -4.48
CA THR A 276 16.89 0.46 -3.64
C THR A 276 16.36 0.70 -2.22
N GLN A 277 15.08 1.07 -2.08
CA GLN A 277 14.47 1.29 -0.76
C GLN A 277 14.44 0.02 0.09
N LEU A 278 14.17 -1.12 -0.54
CA LEU A 278 14.07 -2.37 0.16
C LEU A 278 15.46 -2.94 0.50
N CYS A 279 16.47 -2.73 -0.36
CA CYS A 279 17.86 -2.97 -0.01
C CYS A 279 18.28 -2.15 1.22
N ALA A 280 17.94 -0.85 1.25
CA ALA A 280 18.24 0.01 2.39
C ALA A 280 17.54 -0.46 3.67
N LEU A 281 16.27 -0.86 3.58
CA LEU A 281 15.53 -1.45 4.70
C LEU A 281 16.21 -2.72 5.22
N LEU A 282 16.54 -3.66 4.32
CA LEU A 282 17.19 -4.92 4.70
C LEU A 282 18.54 -4.68 5.38
N LEU A 283 19.38 -3.80 4.84
CA LEU A 283 20.67 -3.42 5.43
C LEU A 283 20.50 -2.79 6.81
N ALA A 284 19.53 -1.87 6.98
CA ALA A 284 19.23 -1.25 8.26
C ALA A 284 18.78 -2.26 9.32
N HIS A 285 18.27 -3.42 8.89
CA HIS A 285 17.86 -4.54 9.75
C HIS A 285 18.85 -5.71 9.76
N GLY A 286 20.11 -5.47 9.38
CA GLY A 286 21.20 -6.44 9.55
C GLY A 286 21.37 -7.44 8.41
N ALA A 287 20.88 -7.12 7.20
CA ALA A 287 21.25 -7.89 6.03
C ALA A 287 22.75 -7.80 5.77
N ASP A 288 23.39 -8.94 5.50
CA ASP A 288 24.82 -9.01 5.22
C ASP A 288 25.06 -8.92 3.70
N PRO A 289 25.63 -7.81 3.19
CA PRO A 289 25.90 -7.62 1.77
C PRO A 289 27.09 -8.45 1.28
N THR A 290 27.79 -9.18 2.15
CA THR A 290 28.96 -10.00 1.80
C THR A 290 28.64 -11.48 1.60
N LEU A 291 27.43 -11.92 1.97
CA LEU A 291 26.98 -13.29 1.76
C LEU A 291 26.98 -13.62 0.27
N LYS A 292 27.42 -14.85 -0.04
CA LYS A 292 27.50 -15.35 -1.41
C LYS A 292 26.45 -16.41 -1.66
N ASN A 293 25.82 -16.34 -2.82
CA ASN A 293 24.99 -17.41 -3.34
C ASN A 293 25.85 -18.64 -3.75
N GLN A 294 25.20 -19.69 -4.25
CA GLN A 294 25.88 -20.91 -4.67
C GLN A 294 26.86 -20.70 -5.85
N GLU A 295 26.68 -19.64 -6.64
CA GLU A 295 27.57 -19.24 -7.74
C GLU A 295 28.76 -18.38 -7.25
N GLY A 296 28.85 -18.11 -5.95
CA GLY A 296 29.92 -17.30 -5.36
C GLY A 296 29.72 -15.79 -5.53
N GLN A 297 28.53 -15.35 -5.95
CA GLN A 297 28.17 -13.95 -6.18
C GLN A 297 27.55 -13.35 -4.92
N THR A 298 27.94 -12.13 -4.62
CA THR A 298 27.31 -11.26 -3.60
C THR A 298 26.08 -10.54 -4.18
N PRO A 299 25.24 -9.90 -3.35
CA PRO A 299 24.18 -9.03 -3.86
C PRO A 299 24.70 -7.93 -4.80
N LEU A 300 25.89 -7.37 -4.53
CA LEU A 300 26.52 -6.32 -5.36
C LEU A 300 26.85 -6.84 -6.78
N ASP A 301 27.28 -8.09 -6.91
CA ASP A 301 27.64 -8.69 -8.19
C ASP A 301 26.41 -8.88 -9.12
N LEU A 302 25.20 -8.89 -8.56
CA LEU A 302 23.94 -9.06 -9.28
C LEU A 302 23.26 -7.74 -9.67
N VAL A 303 23.80 -6.61 -9.22
CA VAL A 303 23.16 -5.30 -9.39
C VAL A 303 23.20 -4.85 -10.85
N THR A 304 22.06 -4.36 -11.34
CA THR A 304 21.97 -3.65 -12.62
C THR A 304 21.70 -2.15 -12.49
N ALA A 305 21.37 -1.68 -11.28
CA ALA A 305 20.98 -0.29 -11.01
C ALA A 305 22.05 0.48 -10.22
N ASP A 306 22.43 1.66 -10.71
CA ASP A 306 23.56 2.44 -10.17
C ASP A 306 23.37 2.87 -8.72
N ASP A 307 22.14 3.19 -8.33
CA ASP A 307 21.80 3.62 -6.96
C ASP A 307 21.90 2.47 -5.95
N VAL A 308 21.47 1.27 -6.33
CA VAL A 308 21.68 0.04 -5.54
C VAL A 308 23.16 -0.30 -5.44
N SER A 309 23.92 -0.13 -6.54
CA SER A 309 25.35 -0.39 -6.56
C SER A 309 26.09 0.55 -5.60
N ALA A 310 25.76 1.84 -5.63
CA ALA A 310 26.31 2.82 -4.70
C ALA A 310 25.96 2.51 -3.25
N LEU A 311 24.71 2.12 -2.97
CA LEU A 311 24.24 1.75 -1.64
C LEU A 311 24.98 0.53 -1.09
N LEU A 312 25.09 -0.55 -1.86
CA LEU A 312 25.76 -1.78 -1.44
C LEU A 312 27.26 -1.59 -1.32
N THR A 313 27.89 -0.83 -2.23
CA THR A 313 29.31 -0.45 -2.14
C THR A 313 29.60 0.30 -0.84
N ALA A 314 28.71 1.22 -0.44
CA ALA A 314 28.84 1.94 0.83
C ALA A 314 28.62 1.06 2.07
N ALA A 315 27.87 -0.04 1.93
CA ALA A 315 27.58 -0.96 3.03
C ALA A 315 28.63 -2.08 3.19
N MET A 316 29.49 -2.31 2.19
CA MET A 316 30.51 -3.36 2.22
C MET A 316 31.86 -2.87 2.77
N PRO A 317 32.62 -3.72 3.50
CA PRO A 317 33.98 -3.38 3.89
C PRO A 317 34.92 -3.35 2.65
N PRO A 318 35.98 -2.53 2.65
CA PRO A 318 36.88 -2.39 1.49
C PRO A 318 37.50 -3.71 1.00
N SER A 319 37.69 -4.67 1.90
CA SER A 319 38.22 -6.01 1.59
C SER A 319 37.25 -6.92 0.84
N ALA A 320 35.95 -6.60 0.86
CA ALA A 320 34.90 -7.39 0.20
C ALA A 320 34.47 -6.79 -1.15
N LEU A 321 34.97 -5.60 -1.51
CA LEU A 321 34.67 -4.97 -2.79
C LEU A 321 35.42 -5.65 -3.94
N PRO A 322 34.82 -5.75 -5.15
CA PRO A 322 35.53 -6.21 -6.34
C PRO A 322 36.77 -5.36 -6.62
N THR A 323 37.88 -6.00 -6.97
CA THR A 323 39.22 -5.40 -7.14
C THR A 323 39.33 -4.32 -8.23
N CYS A 324 38.24 -3.96 -8.93
CA CYS A 324 38.25 -2.96 -10.00
C CYS A 324 37.87 -1.53 -9.58
N TYR A 325 37.42 -1.29 -8.34
CA TYR A 325 37.13 0.06 -7.86
C TYR A 325 38.42 0.81 -7.46
N LYS A 326 39.10 1.41 -8.44
CA LYS A 326 40.04 2.52 -8.19
C LYS A 326 39.31 3.85 -8.36
N PRO A 327 39.29 4.75 -7.36
CA PRO A 327 38.75 6.09 -7.55
C PRO A 327 39.58 6.81 -8.61
N GLN A 328 38.94 7.24 -9.70
CA GLN A 328 39.59 8.04 -10.74
C GLN A 328 39.82 9.46 -10.23
N VAL A 329 41.06 9.73 -9.80
CA VAL A 329 41.56 11.08 -9.60
C VAL A 329 41.91 11.64 -10.98
N ILE A 330 41.11 12.61 -11.47
CA ILE A 330 41.42 13.38 -12.68
C ILE A 330 42.57 14.34 -12.32
N SER A 331 43.79 14.01 -12.72
CA SER A 331 44.93 14.93 -12.70
C SER A 331 45.18 15.47 -14.10
N VAL A 332 44.98 16.77 -14.27
CA VAL A 332 45.37 17.53 -15.47
C VAL A 332 46.87 17.76 -15.42
N SER A 333 47.61 17.44 -16.50
CA SER A 333 48.75 18.24 -17.00
C SER A 333 49.37 17.66 -18.27
N GLN A 334 49.97 18.57 -19.04
CA GLN A 334 50.33 18.51 -20.45
C GLN A 334 51.57 17.67 -20.80
N THR A 335 51.59 17.33 -22.09
CA THR A 335 52.63 16.77 -22.97
C THR A 335 54.08 17.23 -22.79
N ALA A 336 55.04 16.29 -22.85
CA ALA A 336 56.08 16.22 -23.90
C ALA A 336 57.00 14.97 -23.78
N SER A 337 56.97 14.16 -24.85
CA SER A 337 58.03 13.43 -25.57
C SER A 337 59.17 12.64 -24.87
N SER A 338 59.14 11.32 -25.15
CA SER A 338 60.20 10.43 -25.73
C SER A 338 61.56 10.26 -25.00
N THR A 339 62.16 9.08 -24.78
CA THR A 339 62.26 7.82 -25.57
C THR A 339 62.73 6.63 -24.70
N ALA A 340 62.26 5.42 -25.05
CA ALA A 340 62.93 4.11 -25.07
C ALA A 340 63.41 3.35 -23.80
N ASP A 341 63.10 2.03 -23.87
CA ASP A 341 63.70 0.83 -23.27
C ASP A 341 63.25 0.23 -21.90
N SER A 342 62.33 -0.74 -22.02
CA SER A 342 62.52 -2.19 -21.78
C SER A 342 62.99 -2.75 -20.41
N LEU A 343 62.07 -3.52 -19.80
CA LEU A 343 62.21 -4.78 -19.02
C LEU A 343 62.54 -4.80 -17.50
N SER A 344 61.46 -5.07 -16.76
CA SER A 344 61.27 -6.17 -15.77
C SER A 344 61.76 -6.10 -14.30
N SER A 345 60.79 -6.45 -13.44
CA SER A 345 60.85 -7.09 -12.10
C SER A 345 60.80 -6.21 -10.83
N VAL A 346 60.01 -6.69 -9.87
CA VAL A 346 59.35 -6.08 -8.68
C VAL A 346 59.45 -7.14 -7.56
N PRO A 347 59.37 -6.85 -6.23
CA PRO A 347 60.04 -5.82 -5.43
C PRO A 347 60.52 -6.31 -4.02
N SER A 348 61.29 -5.42 -3.40
CA SER A 348 61.33 -4.91 -2.01
C SER A 348 60.77 -5.63 -0.77
N SER A 349 61.60 -5.52 0.27
CA SER A 349 61.54 -5.82 1.72
C SER A 349 60.85 -4.74 2.61
N PRO A 350 60.82 -4.88 3.97
CA PRO A 350 59.84 -4.26 4.90
C PRO A 350 60.34 -3.07 5.78
N SER A 351 59.42 -2.58 6.67
CA SER A 351 59.63 -2.12 8.07
C SER A 351 59.60 -0.61 8.46
N SER A 352 58.60 -0.27 9.30
CA SER A 352 58.61 0.43 10.62
C SER A 352 59.06 1.90 10.83
N LEU A 353 58.31 2.60 11.72
CA LEU A 353 58.67 3.55 12.82
C LEU A 353 57.48 4.54 13.05
N SER A 354 56.70 4.53 14.15
CA SER A 354 56.93 4.94 15.55
C SER A 354 57.11 6.45 15.80
N ALA A 355 56.20 7.09 16.57
CA ALA A 355 56.49 8.00 17.70
C ALA A 355 55.20 8.62 18.31
N ALA A 356 55.21 8.79 19.63
CA ALA A 356 54.13 9.28 20.51
C ALA A 356 54.43 10.70 21.07
N SER A 357 53.64 11.14 22.08
CA SER A 357 53.78 12.29 23.03
C SER A 357 53.06 13.61 22.64
N SER A 358 52.41 14.42 23.49
CA SER A 358 52.02 14.40 24.92
C SER A 358 51.13 15.63 25.28
N LEU A 359 50.10 15.42 26.13
CA LEU A 359 49.72 16.11 27.40
C LEU A 359 49.50 17.64 27.53
N ASP A 360 48.34 17.96 28.17
CA ASP A 360 47.97 18.99 29.18
C ASP A 360 48.24 20.50 28.92
N ASN A 361 47.43 21.49 29.37
CA ASN A 361 46.82 21.65 30.69
C ASN A 361 45.85 22.88 30.76
N LEU A 362 44.95 22.88 31.78
CA LEU A 362 44.31 24.01 32.54
C LEU A 362 43.41 25.04 31.80
N SER A 363 42.35 25.65 32.35
CA SER A 363 41.52 25.54 33.57
C SER A 363 40.58 26.78 33.58
N GLY A 364 39.34 26.66 34.08
CA GLY A 364 38.49 27.82 34.37
C GLY A 364 37.19 27.45 35.09
N SER A 365 37.14 27.77 36.38
CA SER A 365 36.18 27.37 37.42
C SER A 365 34.74 27.88 37.32
N PHE A 366 33.82 27.04 37.87
CA PHE A 366 32.66 27.27 38.77
C PHE A 366 31.66 28.42 38.48
N SER A 367 30.34 28.17 38.56
CA SER A 367 29.62 28.06 39.84
C SER A 367 28.24 27.38 39.74
N GLU A 368 27.82 26.83 40.89
CA GLU A 368 26.68 25.95 41.19
C GLU A 368 25.29 26.64 41.32
N LEU A 369 24.23 25.90 40.94
CA LEU A 369 22.92 25.61 41.61
C LEU A 369 22.05 26.75 42.23
N PRO A 370 20.71 26.57 42.49
CA PRO A 370 19.97 25.31 42.64
C PRO A 370 18.58 25.20 41.96
N SER A 371 18.13 23.95 41.96
CA SER A 371 16.77 23.47 41.77
C SER A 371 15.83 23.85 42.94
N VAL A 372 14.55 24.08 42.65
CA VAL A 372 13.45 23.86 43.61
C VAL A 372 12.26 23.23 42.87
N VAL A 373 11.79 22.13 43.44
CA VAL A 373 10.61 21.34 43.07
C VAL A 373 9.36 21.95 43.72
N GLY A 374 8.22 21.94 43.03
CA GLY A 374 6.92 22.24 43.63
C GLY A 374 5.76 21.78 42.77
N ALA A 375 5.02 20.78 43.25
CA ALA A 375 3.84 20.19 42.62
C ALA A 375 2.53 20.90 43.02
N ASN A 376 1.50 20.73 42.18
CA ASN A 376 0.05 20.64 42.45
C ASN A 376 -0.88 21.66 41.74
N SER A 377 -1.69 21.07 40.85
CA SER A 377 -3.15 21.19 40.67
C SER A 377 -3.87 22.54 40.47
N ALA A 378 -4.77 22.48 39.47
CA ALA A 378 -6.12 23.04 39.39
C ALA A 378 -6.36 24.28 38.49
N GLU A 379 -7.25 24.04 37.53
CA GLU A 379 -8.20 24.88 36.79
C GLU A 379 -8.23 26.40 37.03
N GLY A 380 -8.35 27.15 35.93
CA GLY A 380 -8.79 28.55 35.99
C GLY A 380 -8.48 29.35 34.73
N THR A 381 -9.41 29.36 33.78
CA THR A 381 -9.45 30.23 32.60
C THR A 381 -9.51 31.72 33.00
N THR A 382 -8.53 32.54 32.61
CA THR A 382 -8.78 33.97 32.33
C THR A 382 -7.76 34.55 31.33
N VAL A 383 -8.32 35.29 30.38
CA VAL A 383 -7.76 36.13 29.32
C VAL A 383 -6.62 37.04 29.82
N LEU A 384 -5.51 37.10 29.08
CA LEU A 384 -4.49 38.15 29.22
C LEU A 384 -4.03 38.66 27.86
N GLU A 385 -4.02 39.99 27.78
CA GLU A 385 -3.76 40.85 26.65
C GLU A 385 -2.32 40.72 26.12
N LYS A 386 -2.18 40.79 24.78
CA LYS A 386 -0.88 40.90 24.10
C LYS A 386 -0.23 42.24 24.46
N LYS A 387 0.81 42.20 25.27
CA LYS A 387 1.77 43.29 25.43
C LYS A 387 2.83 43.15 24.33
N GLU A 388 2.88 44.11 23.41
CA GLU A 388 3.91 44.22 22.39
C GLU A 388 5.30 44.33 23.03
N VAL A 389 6.23 43.50 22.56
CA VAL A 389 7.67 43.67 22.82
C VAL A 389 8.33 43.92 21.48
N SER A 390 8.97 45.09 21.38
CA SER A 390 9.72 45.60 20.24
C SER A 390 10.74 44.60 19.70
N GLY A 391 10.54 44.13 18.46
CA GLY A 391 11.48 43.29 17.73
C GLY A 391 12.74 44.07 17.35
N VAL A 392 13.91 43.47 17.57
CA VAL A 392 15.17 43.95 17.00
C VAL A 392 15.32 43.29 15.64
N ASP A 393 15.22 44.08 14.56
CA ASP A 393 15.39 43.61 13.19
C ASP A 393 16.79 43.00 12.98
N PHE A 394 16.85 41.71 12.66
CA PHE A 394 18.09 41.03 12.31
C PHE A 394 18.40 41.27 10.82
N SER A 395 19.06 42.39 10.52
CA SER A 395 19.44 42.74 9.14
C SER A 395 20.63 41.91 8.63
N ILE A 396 20.72 41.72 7.31
CA ILE A 396 21.87 41.06 6.66
C ILE A 396 23.21 41.70 7.07
N ASN A 397 23.21 43.01 7.32
CA ASN A 397 24.36 43.76 7.81
C ASN A 397 24.82 43.27 9.18
N GLN A 398 23.89 42.99 10.10
CA GLN A 398 24.22 42.45 11.42
C GLN A 398 24.77 41.02 11.32
N PHE A 399 24.24 40.20 10.41
CA PHE A 399 24.75 38.87 10.14
C PHE A 399 26.21 38.89 9.65
N VAL A 400 26.52 39.75 8.67
CA VAL A 400 27.87 39.89 8.10
C VAL A 400 28.87 40.42 9.14
N ARG A 401 28.44 41.35 10.03
CA ARG A 401 29.26 41.81 11.16
C ARG A 401 29.58 40.70 12.16
N ASN A 402 28.59 39.87 12.51
CA ASN A 402 28.79 38.75 13.45
C ASN A 402 29.80 37.71 12.93
N LEU A 403 29.99 37.62 11.61
CA LEU A 403 31.02 36.79 10.99
C LEU A 403 32.40 37.45 10.93
N GLY A 404 32.53 38.71 11.37
CA GLY A 404 33.75 39.51 11.28
C GLY A 404 34.12 39.87 9.84
N LEU A 405 33.11 40.02 8.96
CA LEU A 405 33.28 40.29 7.53
C LEU A 405 32.72 41.67 7.12
N GLU A 406 32.86 42.66 8.00
CA GLU A 406 32.23 43.98 7.87
C GLU A 406 32.58 44.70 6.56
N HIS A 407 33.80 44.48 6.06
CA HIS A 407 34.29 45.02 4.78
C HIS A 407 33.53 44.52 3.54
N LEU A 408 32.67 43.51 3.68
CA LEU A 408 31.85 42.97 2.58
C LEU A 408 30.43 43.55 2.55
N ILE A 409 30.01 44.31 3.57
CA ILE A 409 28.64 44.84 3.68
C ILE A 409 28.26 45.67 2.44
N ASP A 410 29.16 46.53 1.98
CA ASP A 410 28.93 47.38 0.79
C ASP A 410 28.63 46.57 -0.48
N ILE A 411 29.10 45.32 -0.55
CA ILE A 411 28.82 44.42 -1.67
C ILE A 411 27.39 43.90 -1.59
N PHE A 412 26.95 43.47 -0.40
CA PHE A 412 25.58 42.99 -0.18
C PHE A 412 24.54 44.11 -0.40
N GLU A 413 24.84 45.33 0.02
CA GLU A 413 23.96 46.50 -0.21
C GLU A 413 23.90 46.89 -1.69
N ARG A 414 25.06 46.91 -2.38
CA ARG A 414 25.11 47.25 -3.81
C ARG A 414 24.34 46.27 -4.67
N GLU A 415 24.47 44.98 -4.37
CA GLU A 415 23.80 43.89 -5.09
C GLU A 415 22.39 43.58 -4.54
N GLN A 416 21.90 44.38 -3.57
CA GLN A 416 20.57 44.25 -2.95
C GLN A 416 20.28 42.82 -2.45
N ILE A 417 21.29 42.15 -1.91
CA ILE A 417 21.16 40.78 -1.44
C ILE A 417 20.46 40.79 -0.08
N THR A 418 19.31 40.13 -0.01
CA THR A 418 18.55 39.91 1.23
C THR A 418 18.91 38.56 1.87
N LEU A 419 18.50 38.33 3.12
CA LEU A 419 18.89 37.12 3.87
C LEU A 419 18.33 35.84 3.23
N ASP A 420 17.13 35.89 2.66
CA ASP A 420 16.48 34.82 1.90
C ASP A 420 17.25 34.49 0.62
N VAL A 421 17.69 35.51 -0.12
CA VAL A 421 18.56 35.31 -1.30
C VAL A 421 19.90 34.70 -0.88
N LEU A 422 20.51 35.19 0.20
CA LEU A 422 21.79 34.70 0.71
C LEU A 422 21.75 33.21 1.11
N VAL A 423 20.62 32.72 1.60
CA VAL A 423 20.43 31.30 1.95
C VAL A 423 20.53 30.39 0.72
N GLU A 424 20.16 30.89 -0.46
CA GLU A 424 20.18 30.12 -1.70
C GLU A 424 21.55 30.17 -2.40
N MET A 425 22.34 31.22 -2.14
CA MET A 425 23.66 31.44 -2.75
C MET A 425 24.69 30.36 -2.37
N GLY A 426 25.48 29.95 -3.35
CA GLY A 426 26.63 29.06 -3.17
C GLY A 426 27.96 29.77 -3.43
N HIS A 427 29.03 28.97 -3.51
CA HIS A 427 30.37 29.51 -3.73
C HIS A 427 30.52 30.24 -5.08
N LYS A 428 29.71 29.90 -6.08
CA LYS A 428 29.78 30.48 -7.42
C LYS A 428 29.12 31.86 -7.44
N GLU A 429 27.91 31.95 -6.92
CA GLU A 429 27.09 33.17 -6.85
C GLU A 429 27.79 34.21 -5.95
N LEU A 430 28.33 33.80 -4.80
CA LEU A 430 29.10 34.69 -3.94
C LEU A 430 30.39 35.20 -4.61
N LYS A 431 30.96 34.43 -5.54
CA LYS A 431 32.13 34.87 -6.32
C LYS A 431 31.73 35.89 -7.38
N GLU A 432 30.58 35.71 -8.02
CA GLU A 432 30.05 36.59 -9.06
C GLU A 432 29.73 37.99 -8.52
N ILE A 433 29.22 38.10 -7.30
CA ILE A 433 29.03 39.40 -6.62
C ILE A 433 30.34 40.04 -6.11
N GLY A 434 31.50 39.42 -6.33
CA GLY A 434 32.81 40.00 -6.00
C GLY A 434 33.47 39.48 -4.72
N ILE A 435 32.90 38.48 -4.01
CA ILE A 435 33.55 37.85 -2.84
C ILE A 435 34.53 36.78 -3.31
N ASN A 436 35.69 37.21 -3.82
CA ASN A 436 36.66 36.32 -4.45
C ASN A 436 37.35 35.34 -3.48
N ALA A 437 37.60 35.78 -2.24
CA ALA A 437 38.30 34.98 -1.24
C ALA A 437 37.47 33.75 -0.83
N TYR A 438 38.02 32.54 -1.04
CA TYR A 438 37.33 31.29 -0.70
C TYR A 438 36.99 31.20 0.79
N GLY A 439 37.90 31.63 1.67
CA GLY A 439 37.69 31.64 3.11
C GLY A 439 36.50 32.50 3.55
N HIS A 440 36.28 33.66 2.91
CA HIS A 440 35.12 34.52 3.20
C HIS A 440 33.83 33.87 2.73
N ARG A 441 33.80 33.32 1.50
CA ARG A 441 32.62 32.58 0.98
C ARG A 441 32.27 31.38 1.85
N HIS A 442 33.27 30.59 2.24
CA HIS A 442 33.07 29.44 3.12
C HIS A 442 32.56 29.85 4.50
N LYS A 443 33.08 30.95 5.07
CA LYS A 443 32.64 31.48 6.37
C LYS A 443 31.21 32.03 6.32
N ILE A 444 30.81 32.65 5.21
CA ILE A 444 29.43 33.09 4.96
C ILE A 444 28.49 31.88 4.87
N ILE A 445 28.80 30.90 4.01
CA ILE A 445 27.97 29.70 3.83
C ILE A 445 27.83 28.93 5.15
N LYS A 446 28.94 28.69 5.86
CA LYS A 446 28.92 28.02 7.16
C LYS A 446 28.24 28.86 8.24
N GLY A 447 28.29 30.18 8.13
CA GLY A 447 27.56 31.11 8.99
C GLY A 447 26.05 31.02 8.76
N VAL A 448 25.62 30.91 7.51
CA VAL A 448 24.22 30.71 7.12
C VAL A 448 23.75 29.34 7.61
N GLU A 449 24.52 28.27 7.43
CA GLU A 449 24.22 26.94 7.98
C GLU A 449 24.08 26.95 9.51
N ARG A 450 24.89 27.75 10.21
CA ARG A 450 24.80 27.94 11.68
C ARG A 450 23.59 28.77 12.09
N LEU A 451 23.27 29.83 11.34
CA LEU A 451 22.05 30.62 11.53
C LEU A 451 20.80 29.74 11.34
N ILE A 452 20.88 28.76 10.44
CA ILE A 452 19.82 27.78 10.17
C ILE A 452 19.77 26.67 11.24
N SER A 453 20.86 26.39 11.97
CA SER A 453 20.95 25.27 12.93
C SER A 453 20.94 25.67 14.41
N GLY A 454 20.94 26.96 14.76
CA GLY A 454 21.09 27.45 16.15
C GLY A 454 20.05 28.48 16.63
N GLN A 455 19.44 28.16 17.78
CA GLN A 455 18.62 28.94 18.73
C GLN A 455 17.30 29.60 18.25
N GLN A 456 16.21 29.08 18.83
CA GLN A 456 14.87 29.67 18.87
C GLN A 456 14.88 31.07 19.49
N GLY A 457 14.12 31.96 18.86
CA GLY A 457 13.71 33.25 19.42
C GLY A 457 14.42 34.43 18.79
N LEU A 458 13.82 35.00 17.73
CA LEU A 458 13.76 36.44 17.47
C LEU A 458 13.17 36.81 16.09
N ASN A 459 12.84 35.87 15.20
CA ASN A 459 12.26 36.20 13.89
C ASN A 459 10.79 35.75 13.78
N PRO A 460 9.80 36.66 13.80
CA PRO A 460 8.37 36.32 13.74
C PRO A 460 7.92 35.81 12.35
N TYR A 461 8.78 35.85 11.34
CA TYR A 461 8.48 35.46 9.95
C TYR A 461 9.09 34.13 9.50
N LEU A 462 9.87 33.45 10.37
CA LEU A 462 10.53 32.19 10.07
C LEU A 462 10.04 31.08 10.99
N THR A 463 9.27 30.14 10.45
CA THR A 463 8.90 28.92 11.18
C THR A 463 9.86 27.80 10.78
N LEU A 464 10.94 27.59 11.55
CA LEU A 464 11.86 26.47 11.32
C LEU A 464 11.30 25.19 11.95
N ASN A 465 10.92 24.21 11.13
CA ASN A 465 10.60 22.85 11.59
C ASN A 465 11.81 21.94 11.30
N THR A 466 12.64 21.73 12.32
CA THR A 466 13.93 21.02 12.19
C THR A 466 13.72 19.51 12.16
N SER A 467 13.82 18.92 10.97
CA SER A 467 14.03 17.48 10.78
C SER A 467 14.91 17.25 9.55
N GLY A 468 16.17 17.72 9.59
CA GLY A 468 17.24 17.32 8.65
C GLY A 468 17.00 17.51 7.13
N SER A 469 15.94 18.19 6.72
CA SER A 469 15.44 18.22 5.33
C SER A 469 15.96 19.40 4.50
N GLY A 470 16.45 20.48 5.13
CA GLY A 470 16.96 21.67 4.44
C GLY A 470 15.87 22.56 3.80
N THR A 471 14.61 22.40 4.20
CA THR A 471 13.48 23.25 3.76
C THR A 471 13.26 24.40 4.73
N ILE A 472 13.07 25.61 4.21
CA ILE A 472 12.72 26.80 4.96
C ILE A 472 11.36 27.30 4.46
N LEU A 473 10.49 27.69 5.39
CA LEU A 473 9.21 28.33 5.08
C LEU A 473 9.27 29.78 5.51
N ILE A 474 9.10 30.69 4.55
CA ILE A 474 9.13 32.14 4.78
C ILE A 474 7.72 32.67 4.71
N ASP A 475 7.25 33.30 5.78
CA ASP A 475 5.91 33.87 5.84
C ASP A 475 5.85 35.16 5.03
N LEU A 476 4.95 35.22 4.04
CA LEU A 476 4.76 36.43 3.24
C LEU A 476 3.82 37.40 3.96
N SER A 477 4.18 38.68 3.96
CA SER A 477 3.31 39.75 4.45
C SER A 477 2.11 39.94 3.52
N THR A 478 0.95 40.34 4.05
CA THR A 478 -0.25 40.66 3.24
C THR A 478 -0.05 41.87 2.33
N GLU A 479 0.95 42.70 2.61
CA GLU A 479 1.35 43.84 1.77
C GLU A 479 2.33 43.45 0.66
N ASP A 480 2.86 42.21 0.69
CA ASP A 480 3.77 41.70 -0.33
C ASP A 480 3.02 41.49 -1.66
N LYS A 481 3.64 41.90 -2.77
CA LYS A 481 3.09 41.69 -4.11
C LYS A 481 2.95 40.21 -4.46
N GLU A 482 3.86 39.36 -3.99
CA GLU A 482 3.76 37.90 -4.18
C GLU A 482 2.54 37.37 -3.44
N PHE A 483 2.28 37.83 -2.20
CA PHE A 483 1.09 37.44 -1.45
C PHE A 483 -0.19 37.82 -2.20
N GLN A 484 -0.30 39.08 -2.63
CA GLN A 484 -1.48 39.62 -3.32
C GLN A 484 -1.75 38.88 -4.63
N SER A 485 -0.71 38.56 -5.40
CA SER A 485 -0.85 37.83 -6.66
C SER A 485 -1.33 36.39 -6.43
N VAL A 486 -0.76 35.69 -5.45
CA VAL A 486 -1.17 34.31 -5.14
C VAL A 486 -2.59 34.29 -4.56
N GLU A 487 -2.95 35.28 -3.74
CA GLU A 487 -4.31 35.44 -3.25
C GLU A 487 -5.31 35.69 -4.39
N GLU A 488 -5.05 36.67 -5.26
CA GLU A 488 -5.92 37.01 -6.38
C GLU A 488 -6.14 35.79 -7.29
N GLU A 489 -5.06 35.09 -7.63
CA GLU A 489 -5.12 33.88 -8.46
C GLU A 489 -5.98 32.81 -7.78
N MET A 490 -5.76 32.55 -6.49
CA MET A 490 -6.52 31.57 -5.73
C MET A 490 -8.01 31.94 -5.63
N GLN A 491 -8.35 33.21 -5.42
CA GLN A 491 -9.74 33.66 -5.38
C GLN A 491 -10.42 33.54 -6.75
N SER A 492 -9.69 33.78 -7.84
CA SER A 492 -10.21 33.67 -9.21
C SER A 492 -10.66 32.23 -9.56
N THR A 493 -10.09 31.23 -8.87
CA THR A 493 -10.43 29.81 -9.04
C THR A 493 -11.77 29.42 -8.42
N VAL A 494 -12.37 30.27 -7.59
CA VAL A 494 -13.65 29.94 -6.93
C VAL A 494 -14.76 29.84 -7.98
N ARG A 495 -15.47 28.71 -7.98
CA ARG A 495 -16.63 28.44 -8.82
C ARG A 495 -17.80 27.97 -7.95
N GLU A 496 -19.02 28.43 -8.25
CA GLU A 496 -20.23 27.98 -7.56
C GLU A 496 -20.44 26.48 -7.82
N HIS A 497 -20.30 25.64 -6.79
CA HIS A 497 -20.51 24.20 -6.89
C HIS A 497 -21.97 23.85 -6.59
N ARG A 498 -22.75 23.51 -7.63
CA ARG A 498 -24.14 23.03 -7.50
C ARG A 498 -24.21 21.52 -7.69
N ASP A 499 -24.09 20.78 -6.60
CA ASP A 499 -24.37 19.34 -6.57
C ASP A 499 -25.76 19.04 -5.97
N GLY A 500 -26.81 19.71 -6.46
CA GLY A 500 -28.20 19.37 -6.11
C GLY A 500 -28.51 19.17 -4.61
N GLY A 501 -27.71 19.74 -3.70
CA GLY A 501 -27.80 19.56 -2.24
C GLY A 501 -27.27 18.25 -1.63
N HIS A 502 -26.61 17.33 -2.36
CA HIS A 502 -26.35 15.97 -1.84
C HIS A 502 -24.88 15.65 -1.44
N ALA A 503 -23.86 16.36 -1.92
CA ALA A 503 -22.45 16.08 -1.56
C ALA A 503 -21.55 17.28 -1.21
N GLY A 504 -22.05 18.53 -1.18
CA GLY A 504 -21.24 19.69 -0.77
C GLY A 504 -22.06 20.94 -0.41
N GLY A 505 -21.55 21.76 0.51
CA GLY A 505 -22.06 23.09 0.87
C GLY A 505 -21.52 24.21 -0.05
N VAL A 506 -22.25 25.33 -0.08
CA VAL A 506 -21.96 26.51 -0.95
C VAL A 506 -20.87 27.40 -0.33
N PHE A 507 -19.96 27.91 -1.16
CA PHE A 507 -18.99 28.95 -0.80
C PHE A 507 -18.66 29.77 -2.05
N ASN A 508 -18.33 31.05 -1.84
CA ASN A 508 -18.03 32.00 -2.91
C ASN A 508 -16.68 32.71 -2.72
N ARG A 509 -15.96 32.39 -1.63
CA ARG A 509 -14.68 33.00 -1.30
C ARG A 509 -13.85 32.10 -0.38
N TYR A 510 -12.53 32.20 -0.49
CA TYR A 510 -11.59 31.66 0.49
C TYR A 510 -11.15 32.75 1.47
N ASN A 511 -11.01 32.42 2.75
CA ASN A 511 -10.31 33.25 3.72
C ASN A 511 -8.86 32.77 3.77
N ILE A 512 -7.93 33.50 3.16
CA ILE A 512 -6.51 33.13 3.14
C ILE A 512 -5.89 33.58 4.47
N LEU A 513 -5.44 32.61 5.24
CA LEU A 513 -4.89 32.85 6.58
C LEU A 513 -3.38 33.07 6.53
N LYS A 514 -2.69 32.36 5.63
CA LYS A 514 -1.24 32.37 5.55
C LYS A 514 -0.75 31.92 4.17
N ILE A 515 0.23 32.61 3.62
CA ILE A 515 1.01 32.14 2.46
C ILE A 515 2.46 32.07 2.88
N GLN A 516 3.08 30.90 2.69
CA GLN A 516 4.48 30.67 3.03
C GLN A 516 5.24 30.28 1.76
N LYS A 517 6.32 30.99 1.45
CA LYS A 517 7.24 30.64 0.39
C LYS A 517 8.09 29.45 0.83
N VAL A 518 8.13 28.41 0.02
CA VAL A 518 8.91 27.20 0.28
C VAL A 518 10.28 27.39 -0.36
N CYS A 519 11.33 27.39 0.46
CA CYS A 519 12.71 27.47 0.04
C CYS A 519 13.40 26.14 0.32
N ASN A 520 13.67 25.35 -0.72
CA ASN A 520 14.40 24.09 -0.59
C ASN A 520 15.39 23.91 -1.73
N LYS A 521 16.67 24.16 -1.44
CA LYS A 521 17.76 24.16 -2.41
C LYS A 521 17.85 22.85 -3.20
N LYS A 522 17.73 21.70 -2.54
CA LYS A 522 17.80 20.39 -3.22
C LYS A 522 16.62 20.17 -4.17
N LEU A 523 15.43 20.65 -3.81
CA LEU A 523 14.26 20.54 -4.68
C LEU A 523 14.36 21.49 -5.87
N TRP A 524 14.84 22.70 -5.61
CA TRP A 524 15.03 23.72 -6.63
C TRP A 524 16.08 23.31 -7.67
N GLU A 525 17.20 22.71 -7.23
CA GLU A 525 18.23 22.18 -8.12
C GLU A 525 17.68 21.07 -9.04
N ARG A 526 16.92 20.13 -8.49
CA ARG A 526 16.26 19.06 -9.28
C ARG A 526 15.27 19.63 -10.29
N TYR A 527 14.41 20.55 -9.85
CA TYR A 527 13.45 21.24 -10.72
C TYR A 527 14.16 21.99 -11.85
N THR A 528 15.21 22.75 -11.52
CA THR A 528 15.98 23.53 -12.49
C THR A 528 16.68 22.65 -13.51
N HIS A 529 17.25 21.52 -13.07
CA HIS A 529 17.84 20.52 -13.96
C HIS A 529 16.78 19.99 -14.94
N ARG A 530 15.63 19.55 -14.43
CA ARG A 530 14.56 19.01 -15.27
C ARG A 530 13.97 20.05 -16.22
N ARG A 531 13.79 21.29 -15.76
CA ARG A 531 13.37 22.44 -16.58
C ARG A 531 14.31 22.67 -17.75
N LYS A 532 15.62 22.54 -17.52
CA LYS A 532 16.63 22.69 -18.58
C LYS A 532 16.51 21.58 -19.62
N GLU A 533 16.37 20.32 -19.20
CA GLU A 533 16.14 19.19 -20.12
C GLU A 533 14.86 19.42 -20.97
N VAL A 534 13.76 19.81 -20.32
CA VAL A 534 12.50 20.12 -21.02
C VAL A 534 12.67 21.27 -22.01
N SER A 535 13.43 22.30 -21.64
CA SER A 535 13.75 23.43 -22.52
C SER A 535 14.56 22.98 -23.74
N GLU A 536 15.59 22.16 -23.55
CA GLU A 536 16.41 21.60 -24.64
C GLU A 536 15.58 20.74 -25.60
N GLU A 537 14.66 19.93 -25.07
CA GLU A 537 13.72 19.12 -25.86
C GLU A 537 12.66 19.96 -26.61
N ASN A 538 12.43 21.22 -26.18
CA ASN A 538 11.38 22.10 -26.65
C ASN A 538 11.91 23.42 -27.26
N HIS A 539 12.94 23.33 -28.11
CA HIS A 539 13.52 24.48 -28.84
C HIS A 539 13.94 25.66 -27.94
N ASN A 540 14.53 25.35 -26.78
CA ASN A 540 14.92 26.31 -25.74
C ASN A 540 13.73 27.04 -25.06
N HIS A 541 12.57 26.39 -24.97
CA HIS A 541 11.41 26.93 -24.26
C HIS A 541 11.00 26.05 -23.07
N ALA A 542 11.22 26.55 -21.85
CA ALA A 542 10.96 25.83 -20.60
C ALA A 542 9.47 25.62 -20.28
N ASN A 543 8.57 26.39 -20.90
CA ASN A 543 7.12 26.25 -20.80
C ASN A 543 6.62 26.05 -19.35
N GLU A 544 6.96 27.01 -18.49
CA GLU A 544 6.60 26.99 -17.08
C GLU A 544 5.17 27.50 -16.87
N ARG A 545 4.44 26.87 -15.95
CA ARG A 545 3.11 27.31 -15.48
C ARG A 545 3.01 27.18 -13.97
N MET A 546 2.20 28.04 -13.37
CA MET A 546 1.84 27.93 -11.97
C MET A 546 0.51 27.19 -11.83
N LEU A 547 0.47 26.17 -10.98
CA LEU A 547 -0.68 25.29 -10.85
C LEU A 547 -0.92 24.92 -9.38
N PHE A 548 -2.19 24.92 -8.97
CA PHE A 548 -2.59 24.52 -7.62
C PHE A 548 -2.62 23.00 -7.44
N HIS A 549 -2.19 22.54 -6.28
CA HIS A 549 -2.17 21.14 -5.90
C HIS A 549 -2.67 20.93 -4.47
N GLY A 550 -3.73 20.13 -4.31
CA GLY A 550 -4.21 19.64 -3.02
C GLY A 550 -3.71 18.22 -2.77
N SER A 551 -3.23 17.93 -1.56
CA SER A 551 -2.72 16.61 -1.16
C SER A 551 -2.83 16.41 0.35
N PRO A 552 -2.99 15.18 0.86
CA PRO A 552 -2.84 14.91 2.29
C PRO A 552 -1.36 14.90 2.72
N PHE A 553 -0.42 14.89 1.77
CA PHE A 553 1.02 14.79 2.01
C PHE A 553 1.75 16.11 1.81
N VAL A 554 1.07 17.26 1.96
CA VAL A 554 1.68 18.61 1.83
C VAL A 554 3.03 18.69 2.54
N ASN A 555 3.07 18.26 3.81
CA ASN A 555 4.28 18.30 4.62
C ASN A 555 5.42 17.44 4.05
N ALA A 556 5.10 16.27 3.48
CA ALA A 556 6.11 15.45 2.84
C ALA A 556 6.61 16.09 1.53
N ILE A 557 5.70 16.69 0.75
CA ILE A 557 6.01 17.31 -0.54
C ILE A 557 6.94 18.52 -0.37
N ILE A 558 6.68 19.41 0.58
CA ILE A 558 7.56 20.58 0.82
C ILE A 558 8.97 20.16 1.26
N HIS A 559 9.10 19.02 1.95
CA HIS A 559 10.38 18.54 2.44
C HIS A 559 11.16 17.66 1.46
N LYS A 560 10.47 16.80 0.72
CA LYS A 560 11.07 15.75 -0.11
C LYS A 560 10.83 15.95 -1.61
N GLY A 561 10.03 16.95 -1.97
CA GLY A 561 9.56 17.21 -3.32
C GLY A 561 8.43 16.28 -3.71
N PHE A 562 7.96 16.48 -4.93
CA PHE A 562 7.04 15.55 -5.57
C PHE A 562 7.81 14.28 -5.94
N ASP A 563 7.72 13.27 -5.09
CA ASP A 563 8.28 11.94 -5.32
C ASP A 563 7.15 11.05 -5.85
N GLU A 564 7.41 10.31 -6.93
CA GLU A 564 6.46 9.38 -7.56
C GLU A 564 5.89 8.37 -6.54
N ARG A 565 6.64 8.08 -5.45
CA ARG A 565 6.23 7.19 -4.36
C ARG A 565 5.21 7.81 -3.41
N HIS A 566 5.25 9.13 -3.17
CA HIS A 566 4.28 9.83 -2.31
C HIS A 566 3.04 10.29 -3.11
N ALA A 567 3.20 10.51 -4.42
CA ALA A 567 2.07 10.69 -5.35
C ALA A 567 1.14 9.46 -5.39
N TYR A 568 1.67 8.28 -5.05
CA TYR A 568 0.96 7.00 -5.02
C TYR A 568 -0.04 6.87 -3.85
N ILE A 569 0.22 7.54 -2.72
CA ILE A 569 -0.55 7.36 -1.47
C ILE A 569 -1.89 8.14 -1.52
N GLY A 570 -2.09 8.98 -2.54
CA GLY A 570 -3.38 9.59 -2.87
C GLY A 570 -4.34 8.69 -3.65
N GLY A 571 -4.06 7.38 -3.78
CA GLY A 571 -5.00 6.41 -4.32
C GLY A 571 -5.46 6.70 -5.75
N MET A 572 -4.54 6.79 -6.72
CA MET A 572 -4.86 6.63 -8.15
C MET A 572 -3.73 5.89 -8.87
N PHE A 573 -4.09 4.80 -9.55
CA PHE A 573 -3.20 3.94 -10.31
C PHE A 573 -2.55 4.68 -11.50
N GLY A 574 -1.23 4.56 -11.63
CA GLY A 574 -0.48 4.90 -12.85
C GLY A 574 0.12 6.31 -12.85
N ALA A 575 1.41 6.38 -12.50
CA ALA A 575 2.38 7.42 -12.83
C ALA A 575 1.82 8.74 -13.38
N GLY A 576 1.54 9.71 -12.49
CA GLY A 576 1.21 11.09 -12.87
C GLY A 576 0.76 11.92 -11.69
N ILE A 577 1.45 13.04 -11.42
CA ILE A 577 0.87 14.10 -10.58
C ILE A 577 -0.16 14.81 -11.44
N TYR A 578 -1.35 15.05 -10.91
CA TYR A 578 -2.41 15.75 -11.64
C TYR A 578 -2.43 17.20 -11.19
N PHE A 579 -2.20 18.12 -12.12
CA PHE A 579 -2.65 19.48 -11.98
C PHE A 579 -3.61 19.78 -13.12
N ALA A 580 -4.63 20.57 -12.79
CA ALA A 580 -5.60 21.02 -13.75
C ALA A 580 -6.09 22.39 -13.32
N GLU A 581 -6.35 23.23 -14.31
CA GLU A 581 -6.86 24.59 -14.14
C GLU A 581 -8.29 24.59 -13.55
N ASN A 582 -9.04 23.47 -13.71
CA ASN A 582 -10.46 23.35 -13.30
C ASN A 582 -10.86 21.94 -12.78
N SER A 583 -9.95 21.13 -12.22
CA SER A 583 -10.29 19.73 -11.83
C SER A 583 -11.15 19.64 -10.56
N SER A 584 -12.27 18.90 -10.67
CA SER A 584 -13.11 18.46 -9.55
C SER A 584 -12.42 17.47 -8.58
N LYS A 585 -11.29 16.84 -8.97
CA LYS A 585 -10.52 15.90 -8.13
C LYS A 585 -9.42 16.56 -7.30
N SER A 586 -8.68 17.54 -7.81
CA SER A 586 -7.82 18.39 -6.97
C SER A 586 -8.68 19.11 -5.92
N ASN A 587 -9.87 19.49 -6.34
CA ASN A 587 -10.97 19.95 -5.53
C ASN A 587 -11.39 18.94 -4.43
N GLN A 588 -11.41 17.62 -4.63
CA GLN A 588 -11.68 16.67 -3.54
C GLN A 588 -10.66 16.75 -2.39
N TYR A 589 -9.43 17.19 -2.67
CA TYR A 589 -8.34 17.31 -1.69
C TYR A 589 -8.31 18.68 -1.02
N VAL A 590 -8.68 19.72 -1.76
CA VAL A 590 -9.06 21.05 -1.24
C VAL A 590 -10.36 20.96 -0.40
N TYR A 591 -11.28 20.04 -0.70
CA TYR A 591 -12.58 19.85 -0.02
C TYR A 591 -12.59 18.77 1.08
N GLY A 592 -11.46 18.09 1.33
CA GLY A 592 -11.20 17.32 2.55
C GLY A 592 -11.16 15.81 2.29
N ILE A 593 -10.05 15.17 2.63
CA ILE A 593 -9.79 13.77 2.28
C ILE A 593 -10.37 12.81 3.31
N GLY A 594 -11.17 11.89 2.78
CA GLY A 594 -11.64 10.68 3.43
C GLY A 594 -12.75 9.98 2.66
N GLY A 595 -12.74 9.99 1.31
CA GLY A 595 -13.77 9.27 0.54
C GLY A 595 -15.20 9.68 0.92
N GLY A 596 -15.57 10.94 0.73
CA GLY A 596 -16.95 11.36 0.89
C GLY A 596 -17.48 11.42 2.34
N THR A 597 -16.70 11.79 3.35
CA THR A 597 -17.26 12.07 4.69
C THR A 597 -16.96 13.47 5.26
N GLY A 598 -16.09 14.26 4.61
CA GLY A 598 -15.79 15.63 5.02
C GLY A 598 -14.77 15.77 6.17
N CYS A 599 -14.61 16.99 6.73
CA CYS A 599 -13.63 17.26 7.79
C CYS A 599 -13.77 16.22 8.91
N PRO A 600 -12.73 15.45 9.28
CA PRO A 600 -12.88 14.29 10.17
C PRO A 600 -13.41 14.65 11.57
N ILE A 601 -13.16 15.89 12.01
CA ILE A 601 -13.64 16.43 13.29
C ILE A 601 -15.14 16.74 13.22
N HIS A 602 -15.57 17.43 12.17
CA HIS A 602 -16.94 17.97 12.06
C HIS A 602 -17.87 17.13 11.17
N LYS A 603 -17.32 16.10 10.52
CA LYS A 603 -17.98 15.23 9.53
C LYS A 603 -18.77 16.00 8.47
N ASP A 604 -18.25 17.18 8.08
CA ASP A 604 -18.85 18.08 7.11
C ASP A 604 -17.95 18.21 5.87
N ARG A 605 -18.51 17.85 4.70
CA ARG A 605 -17.82 17.86 3.40
C ARG A 605 -17.42 19.27 2.96
N SER A 606 -18.12 20.30 3.44
CA SER A 606 -17.76 21.71 3.21
C SER A 606 -17.47 22.42 4.53
N CYS A 607 -16.81 21.75 5.47
CA CYS A 607 -16.52 22.35 6.77
C CYS A 607 -15.85 23.74 6.61
N TYR A 608 -16.59 24.75 7.08
CA TYR A 608 -16.23 26.17 7.05
C TYR A 608 -15.39 26.57 8.27
N VAL A 609 -15.13 25.64 9.20
CA VAL A 609 -14.40 25.89 10.46
C VAL A 609 -12.94 25.42 10.36
N CYS A 610 -12.69 24.27 9.72
CA CYS A 610 -11.35 23.67 9.64
C CYS A 610 -10.45 24.48 8.68
N HIS A 611 -9.22 24.79 9.11
CA HIS A 611 -8.18 25.30 8.21
C HIS A 611 -7.70 24.20 7.27
N ARG A 612 -7.28 24.60 6.07
CA ARG A 612 -6.88 23.72 4.98
C ARG A 612 -5.58 24.21 4.39
N GLN A 613 -4.83 23.30 3.78
CA GLN A 613 -3.55 23.60 3.14
C GLN A 613 -3.56 23.14 1.69
N LEU A 614 -2.99 23.96 0.82
CA LEU A 614 -2.75 23.63 -0.58
C LEU A 614 -1.40 24.18 -1.03
N LEU A 615 -0.85 23.60 -2.09
CA LEU A 615 0.40 24.02 -2.68
C LEU A 615 0.14 24.77 -3.98
N PHE A 616 0.85 25.88 -4.19
CA PHE A 616 0.93 26.53 -5.48
C PHE A 616 2.31 26.22 -6.06
N CYS A 617 2.32 25.44 -7.14
CA CYS A 617 3.54 24.84 -7.64
C CYS A 617 3.90 25.39 -9.00
N ARG A 618 5.21 25.53 -9.22
CA ARG A 618 5.79 25.82 -10.52
C ARG A 618 6.01 24.53 -11.27
N VAL A 619 5.52 24.45 -12.51
CA VAL A 619 5.53 23.21 -13.30
C VAL A 619 6.07 23.48 -14.70
N THR A 620 6.99 22.64 -15.19
CA THR A 620 7.55 22.71 -16.55
C THR A 620 6.97 21.63 -17.46
N LEU A 621 6.41 22.04 -18.61
CA LEU A 621 5.62 21.17 -19.49
C LEU A 621 6.33 20.86 -20.83
N GLY A 622 6.63 19.59 -21.07
CA GLY A 622 7.33 19.11 -22.26
C GLY A 622 6.52 19.08 -23.57
N LYS A 623 7.21 18.87 -24.69
CA LYS A 623 6.71 18.98 -26.08
C LYS A 623 5.46 18.12 -26.39
N SER A 624 5.29 16.97 -25.73
CA SER A 624 4.12 16.11 -25.92
C SER A 624 2.78 16.77 -25.55
N PHE A 625 2.79 17.86 -24.77
CA PHE A 625 1.61 18.66 -24.46
C PHE A 625 1.27 19.74 -25.51
N LEU A 626 2.22 20.11 -26.38
CA LEU A 626 2.00 21.08 -27.46
C LEU A 626 1.37 20.46 -28.71
N GLN A 627 1.66 19.18 -28.99
CA GLN A 627 1.25 18.52 -30.25
C GLN A 627 -0.08 17.76 -30.18
N PHE A 628 -0.55 17.41 -29.00
CA PHE A 628 -1.83 16.75 -28.79
C PHE A 628 -2.51 17.49 -27.65
N SER A 629 -3.60 18.24 -27.92
CA SER A 629 -4.56 18.57 -26.86
C SER A 629 -4.82 17.28 -26.09
N ALA A 630 -4.43 17.23 -24.82
CA ALA A 630 -4.10 16.00 -24.11
C ALA A 630 -5.32 15.06 -23.99
N MET A 631 -5.54 14.22 -25.00
CA MET A 631 -6.65 13.26 -25.10
C MET A 631 -6.24 11.82 -24.74
N LYS A 632 -5.10 11.60 -24.06
CA LYS A 632 -4.73 10.29 -23.53
C LYS A 632 -5.16 10.18 -22.06
N MET A 633 -6.42 9.78 -21.86
CA MET A 633 -6.97 9.38 -20.56
C MET A 633 -6.53 7.94 -20.21
N ALA A 634 -6.00 7.75 -19.00
CA ALA A 634 -5.84 6.42 -18.42
C ALA A 634 -7.18 5.91 -17.88
N HIS A 635 -7.46 4.62 -18.11
CA HIS A 635 -8.72 3.94 -17.81
C HIS A 635 -9.11 3.96 -16.32
N SER A 636 -10.41 4.13 -16.04
CA SER A 636 -11.00 4.02 -14.69
C SER A 636 -11.63 2.63 -14.46
N PRO A 637 -11.48 1.99 -13.28
CA PRO A 637 -12.21 0.79 -12.89
C PRO A 637 -13.73 1.02 -12.63
N PRO A 638 -14.54 -0.05 -12.56
CA PRO A 638 -16.01 0.02 -12.49
C PRO A 638 -16.49 0.71 -11.21
N GLY A 639 -17.44 1.64 -11.35
CA GLY A 639 -17.91 2.53 -10.29
C GLY A 639 -17.47 3.99 -10.45
N HIS A 640 -16.63 4.27 -11.45
CA HIS A 640 -16.27 5.62 -11.88
C HIS A 640 -16.42 5.69 -13.41
N HIS A 641 -17.33 6.55 -13.87
CA HIS A 641 -17.70 6.63 -15.28
C HIS A 641 -16.59 7.26 -16.12
N SER A 642 -16.33 6.65 -17.26
CA SER A 642 -15.80 7.29 -18.46
C SER A 642 -16.27 6.48 -19.64
N VAL A 643 -16.75 7.12 -20.70
CA VAL A 643 -16.49 6.78 -22.12
C VAL A 643 -17.22 7.80 -23.00
N THR A 644 -16.48 8.29 -23.99
CA THR A 644 -16.84 9.05 -25.19
C THR A 644 -18.32 9.20 -25.54
N GLY A 645 -18.75 10.46 -25.66
CA GLY A 645 -19.99 10.89 -26.32
C GLY A 645 -20.02 12.41 -26.41
N ARG A 646 -20.46 12.98 -27.54
CA ARG A 646 -20.61 14.44 -27.74
C ARG A 646 -21.40 15.07 -26.57
N PRO A 647 -21.11 16.33 -26.20
CA PRO A 647 -21.60 16.93 -24.96
C PRO A 647 -23.12 17.02 -24.93
N SER A 648 -23.73 16.46 -23.89
CA SER A 648 -25.07 16.88 -23.47
C SER A 648 -24.92 18.22 -22.74
N VAL A 649 -25.67 19.19 -23.23
CA VAL A 649 -25.82 20.56 -22.73
C VAL A 649 -25.83 20.61 -21.18
N ASN A 650 -25.03 21.51 -20.59
CA ASN A 650 -24.95 21.87 -19.16
C ASN A 650 -24.07 21.03 -18.20
N GLY A 651 -22.99 20.41 -18.68
CA GLY A 651 -21.97 19.78 -17.83
C GLY A 651 -20.55 20.21 -18.20
N LEU A 652 -19.75 20.54 -17.18
CA LEU A 652 -18.38 21.07 -17.19
C LEU A 652 -17.52 20.67 -18.41
N ALA A 653 -17.06 21.68 -19.14
CA ALA A 653 -16.07 21.57 -20.20
C ALA A 653 -14.76 20.95 -19.65
N LEU A 654 -14.16 20.08 -20.45
CA LEU A 654 -12.99 19.24 -20.15
C LEU A 654 -11.91 19.96 -19.33
N ALA A 655 -11.60 19.42 -18.14
CA ALA A 655 -10.36 19.79 -17.44
C ALA A 655 -9.21 18.99 -18.06
N GLU A 656 -8.27 19.66 -18.71
CA GLU A 656 -7.05 19.05 -19.21
C GLU A 656 -6.23 18.54 -18.02
N TYR A 657 -6.06 17.22 -17.92
CA TYR A 657 -5.18 16.61 -16.93
C TYR A 657 -3.79 16.47 -17.54
N VAL A 658 -2.80 17.02 -16.86
CA VAL A 658 -1.41 16.88 -17.26
C VAL A 658 -0.77 15.88 -16.30
N ILE A 659 -0.17 14.82 -16.85
CA ILE A 659 0.54 13.76 -16.13
C ILE A 659 2.04 14.01 -16.34
N TYR A 660 2.80 14.17 -15.25
CA TYR A 660 4.25 14.37 -15.30
C TYR A 660 5.01 13.61 -14.22
N ARG A 661 6.32 13.50 -14.44
CA ARG A 661 7.31 13.06 -13.44
C ARG A 661 7.40 14.07 -12.31
N GLY A 662 7.69 13.58 -11.10
CA GLY A 662 7.77 14.39 -9.89
C GLY A 662 8.68 15.61 -9.97
N GLU A 663 9.82 15.48 -10.63
CA GLU A 663 10.83 16.54 -10.73
C GLU A 663 10.45 17.67 -11.71
N GLN A 664 9.32 17.55 -12.40
CA GLN A 664 8.79 18.62 -13.25
C GLN A 664 8.02 19.68 -12.46
N ALA A 665 7.83 19.49 -11.16
CA ALA A 665 7.09 20.40 -10.29
C ALA A 665 7.90 20.81 -9.05
N TYR A 666 7.87 22.10 -8.73
CA TYR A 666 8.43 22.67 -7.51
C TYR A 666 7.31 23.26 -6.65
N PRO A 667 7.12 22.80 -5.39
CA PRO A 667 6.14 23.40 -4.50
C PRO A 667 6.65 24.77 -4.07
N GLU A 668 6.15 25.85 -4.68
CA GLU A 668 6.71 27.20 -4.49
C GLU A 668 6.06 27.91 -3.30
N TYR A 669 4.75 27.77 -3.13
CA TYR A 669 4.02 28.35 -2.00
C TYR A 669 3.16 27.30 -1.29
N LEU A 670 3.14 27.37 0.04
CA LEU A 670 2.19 26.68 0.91
C LEU A 670 1.14 27.69 1.37
N ILE A 671 -0.11 27.45 1.01
CA ILE A 671 -1.22 28.35 1.32
C ILE A 671 -2.11 27.67 2.36
N THR A 672 -2.31 28.34 3.50
CA THR A 672 -3.27 27.95 4.53
C THR A 672 -4.49 28.85 4.44
N TYR A 673 -5.68 28.26 4.34
CA TYR A 673 -6.92 28.98 4.08
C TYR A 673 -8.12 28.29 4.75
N GLN A 674 -9.24 28.99 4.76
CA GLN A 674 -10.52 28.51 5.24
C GLN A 674 -11.60 28.81 4.19
N ILE A 675 -12.62 27.96 4.09
CA ILE A 675 -13.73 28.17 3.15
C ILE A 675 -14.78 29.06 3.83
N MET A 676 -15.31 30.06 3.11
CA MET A 676 -16.35 30.95 3.66
C MET A 676 -17.73 30.67 3.07
N LYS A 677 -18.76 30.64 3.92
CA LYS A 677 -20.15 30.61 3.46
C LYS A 677 -20.47 31.91 2.73
N PRO A 678 -21.31 31.89 1.67
CA PRO A 678 -21.91 33.11 1.17
C PRO A 678 -22.69 33.76 2.30
N GLU A 679 -22.53 35.06 2.48
CA GLU A 679 -23.39 35.82 3.38
C GLU A 679 -24.84 35.58 2.98
N ALA A 680 -25.69 35.23 3.95
CA ALA A 680 -27.13 35.21 3.70
C ALA A 680 -27.50 36.65 3.30
N THR A 681 -27.94 36.85 2.07
CA THR A 681 -28.63 38.09 1.71
C THR A 681 -29.78 38.23 2.71
N THR A 682 -29.65 39.19 3.63
CA THR A 682 -30.78 39.68 4.40
C THR A 682 -31.74 40.32 3.40
N GLU A 683 -32.65 39.51 2.87
CA GLU A 683 -33.93 40.00 2.35
C GLU A 683 -34.86 40.35 3.52
#